data_AF-B3MTY2-F1
#
_entry.id   AF-B3MTY2-F1
#
_cell.length_a   1.000
_cell.length_b   1.000
_cell.length_c   1.000
_cell.angle_alpha   90.00
_cell.angle_beta   90.00
_cell.angle_gamma   90.00
#
_symmetry.space_group_name_H-M   'P 1'
#
loop_
_entity.id
_entity.type
_entity.pdbx_description
1 polymer ?
#
loop_
_entity_poly.entity_id
_entity_poly.type
_entity_poly.pdbx_seq_one_letter_code
_entity_poly.pdbx_strand_id
1 'polypeptide(L)'
;MIHLEWYVTRIKPAIEAFLKEPSKSTLSLVEREIEGFNFGEMRIYQVQTLVPLVLKLDELTGENQELRTSLMNCLSTIVSRAYLADAKGLRSILVVVMQQIVDPKTATMRPDLSEEIKLAAVECIFEALRRSTSDVLETFYSKEAAMIIGQILITLLNIIEHEKYRKLVQTAVKCLMVVFYVHDESDAMDVVLRSQVANTTFIFLPKVLIVLFKTSLKDDKVGETLKSMTVQALGRIICIMFEETTEEFMKLRYDVGAFRNLLDSSTENSEQTSEFKYFSNKKASVEENEERLHEMQSELRSLKWIGATSRRLRPIFVETSILRAHPSLKIRESYAEMCCLLLSHCVHNLRSNFLHILESVMALSEDENEAIAQRCRNTLIQLQQQTNSQGIFDENAEMLLDAHLNKWPRILHRCEDNEQFAELLFFKGFLKNVKSEKLQLLLLVPKNLEMFVNCLLMALDLRTSRDLLNEEYSLRQIRTGNSKDLYSELSKLQWRQFKYLGSKRTVDILYDIATLLGTEPTINRVIFDYCQEQIQQRSAAMNEAVLLLTLMITTPVKIARESRLMLAQLFLDQLLREEHWNLSLQPDASWRLKVEKPTNWFKDYTPGLYSSAVEIRTQDCDSDDEELADVVSSRVNIADAQ
;
A
#
# COMPACT_ATOMS: atom_id res chain seq x y z
N MET A 1 50.27 9.34 21.92
CA MET A 1 50.89 8.44 22.92
C MET A 1 49.85 7.61 23.68
N ILE A 2 48.80 8.23 24.23
CA ILE A 2 47.75 7.55 25.01
C ILE A 2 47.08 6.38 24.25
N HIS A 3 46.78 6.54 22.95
CA HIS A 3 46.16 5.46 22.15
C HIS A 3 47.10 4.27 21.85
N LEU A 4 48.40 4.52 21.64
CA LEU A 4 49.39 3.46 21.46
C LEU A 4 49.57 2.68 22.76
N GLU A 5 49.68 3.40 23.88
CA GLU A 5 49.82 2.79 25.20
C GLU A 5 48.60 1.92 25.55
N TRP A 6 47.38 2.42 25.34
CA TRP A 6 46.16 1.64 25.54
C TRP A 6 46.16 0.39 24.65
N TYR A 7 46.43 0.55 23.35
CA TYR A 7 46.42 -0.58 22.42
C TYR A 7 47.41 -1.68 22.84
N VAL A 8 48.66 -1.31 23.16
CA VAL A 8 49.72 -2.25 23.52
C VAL A 8 49.52 -2.87 24.90
N THR A 9 48.99 -2.12 25.87
CA THR A 9 48.88 -2.58 27.26
C THR A 9 47.57 -3.30 27.58
N ARG A 10 46.49 -3.04 26.82
CA ARG A 10 45.17 -3.63 27.11
C ARG A 10 44.57 -4.41 25.94
N ILE A 11 44.46 -3.79 24.76
CA ILE A 11 43.74 -4.40 23.63
C ILE A 11 44.52 -5.59 23.06
N LYS A 12 45.80 -5.41 22.74
CA LYS A 12 46.64 -6.47 22.19
C LYS A 12 46.76 -7.68 23.14
N PRO A 13 47.03 -7.51 24.45
CA PRO A 13 47.03 -8.64 25.40
C PRO A 13 45.68 -9.34 25.53
N ALA A 14 44.57 -8.60 25.49
CA ALA A 14 43.23 -9.19 25.54
C ALA A 14 42.96 -10.06 24.29
N ILE A 15 43.35 -9.59 23.11
CA ILE A 15 43.24 -10.35 21.85
C ILE A 15 44.13 -11.59 21.91
N GLU A 16 45.39 -11.46 22.34
CA GLU A 16 46.31 -12.60 22.47
C GLU A 16 45.80 -13.64 23.47
N ALA A 17 45.19 -13.21 24.58
CA ALA A 17 44.55 -14.11 25.54
C ALA A 17 43.36 -14.86 24.92
N PHE A 18 42.51 -14.17 24.16
CA PHE A 18 41.40 -14.79 23.44
C PHE A 18 41.88 -15.78 22.35
N LEU A 19 42.94 -15.44 21.61
CA LEU A 19 43.49 -16.32 20.58
C LEU A 19 44.06 -17.62 21.17
N LYS A 20 44.66 -17.56 22.36
CA LYS A 20 45.20 -18.72 23.08
C LYS A 20 44.11 -19.59 23.69
N GLU A 21 43.13 -18.98 24.36
CA GLU A 21 42.04 -19.67 25.03
C GLU A 21 40.69 -19.03 24.63
N PRO A 22 40.09 -19.48 23.51
CA PRO A 22 38.87 -18.89 22.98
C PRO A 22 37.68 -19.26 23.87
N SER A 23 37.16 -18.28 24.60
CA SER A 23 36.01 -18.46 25.51
C SER A 23 35.17 -17.18 25.58
N LYS A 24 33.95 -17.29 26.10
CA LYS A 24 33.06 -16.13 26.25
C LYS A 24 33.62 -15.08 27.21
N SER A 25 34.30 -15.50 28.28
CA SER A 25 34.93 -14.59 29.24
C SER A 25 36.13 -13.85 28.63
N THR A 26 37.00 -14.55 27.89
CA THR A 26 38.15 -13.92 27.23
C THR A 26 37.70 -12.97 26.12
N LEU A 27 36.63 -13.27 25.39
CA LEU A 27 36.05 -12.35 24.40
C LEU A 27 35.39 -11.12 25.04
N SER A 28 34.67 -11.29 26.16
CA SER A 28 34.06 -10.16 26.87
C SER A 28 35.10 -9.15 27.39
N LEU A 29 36.32 -9.63 27.71
CA LEU A 29 37.44 -8.76 28.05
C LEU A 29 37.87 -7.93 26.85
N VAL A 30 37.97 -8.54 25.66
CA VAL A 30 38.27 -7.85 24.40
C VAL A 30 37.22 -6.76 24.12
N GLU A 31 35.94 -7.09 24.21
CA GLU A 31 34.84 -6.13 23.99
C GLU A 31 34.93 -4.92 24.94
N ARG A 32 35.17 -5.17 26.23
CA ARG A 32 35.30 -4.11 27.24
C ARG A 32 36.47 -3.16 26.97
N GLU A 33 37.63 -3.71 26.60
CA GLU A 33 38.81 -2.86 26.32
C GLU A 33 38.67 -2.09 24.99
N ILE A 34 37.88 -2.61 24.05
CA ILE A 34 37.56 -1.97 22.76
C ILE A 34 36.49 -0.88 22.91
N GLU A 35 35.58 -1.00 23.87
CA GLU A 35 34.45 -0.07 24.03
C GLU A 35 34.88 1.40 24.26
N GLY A 36 36.03 1.62 24.90
CA GLY A 36 36.58 2.95 25.12
C GLY A 36 37.54 3.46 24.05
N PHE A 37 37.87 2.64 23.04
CA PHE A 37 38.93 2.94 22.08
C PHE A 37 38.40 3.62 20.81
N ASN A 38 39.00 4.76 20.44
CA ASN A 38 38.68 5.46 19.20
C ASN A 38 39.54 4.95 18.04
N PHE A 39 38.97 4.09 17.18
CA PHE A 39 39.63 3.59 15.98
C PHE A 39 39.83 4.64 14.87
N GLY A 40 39.14 5.78 14.96
CA GLY A 40 39.21 6.84 13.95
C GLY A 40 40.57 7.56 13.87
N GLU A 41 41.36 7.55 14.95
CA GLU A 41 42.61 8.31 15.03
C GLU A 41 43.82 7.56 14.44
N MET A 42 43.81 6.21 14.48
CA MET A 42 44.95 5.40 14.03
C MET A 42 44.51 4.09 13.37
N ARG A 43 44.46 4.10 12.03
CA ARG A 43 44.04 2.98 11.15
C ARG A 43 44.84 1.69 11.35
N ILE A 44 46.10 1.79 11.75
CA ILE A 44 46.96 0.61 11.92
C ILE A 44 46.44 -0.34 13.01
N TYR A 45 45.82 0.18 14.07
CA TYR A 45 45.27 -0.64 15.14
C TYR A 45 43.98 -1.33 14.74
N GLN A 46 43.20 -0.74 13.83
CA GLN A 46 42.00 -1.38 13.27
C GLN A 46 42.38 -2.68 12.55
N VAL A 47 43.38 -2.63 11.66
CA VAL A 47 43.84 -3.83 10.93
C VAL A 47 44.43 -4.86 11.89
N GLN A 48 45.26 -4.42 12.84
CA GLN A 48 45.86 -5.33 13.83
C GLN A 48 44.85 -5.94 14.81
N THR A 49 43.67 -5.34 14.98
CA THR A 49 42.57 -5.88 15.79
C THR A 49 41.67 -6.81 14.98
N LEU A 50 41.25 -6.37 13.79
CA LEU A 50 40.27 -7.10 12.98
C LEU A 50 40.85 -8.39 12.40
N VAL A 51 42.07 -8.35 11.85
CA VAL A 51 42.65 -9.51 11.14
C VAL A 51 42.75 -10.74 12.06
N PRO A 52 43.31 -10.67 13.29
CA PRO A 52 43.38 -11.85 14.15
C PRO A 52 42.01 -12.39 14.56
N LEU A 53 41.03 -11.53 14.79
CA LEU A 53 39.67 -11.94 15.16
C LEU A 53 38.93 -12.59 13.99
N VAL A 54 39.10 -12.08 12.77
CA VAL A 54 38.53 -12.68 11.54
C VAL A 54 39.18 -14.03 11.27
N LEU A 55 40.51 -14.15 11.37
CA LEU A 55 41.20 -15.43 11.23
C LEU A 55 40.73 -16.43 12.29
N LYS A 56 40.52 -15.97 13.53
CA LYS A 56 40.00 -16.86 14.58
C LYS A 56 38.58 -17.33 14.28
N LEU A 57 37.72 -16.46 13.74
CA LEU A 57 36.37 -16.86 13.35
C LEU A 57 36.38 -17.93 12.24
N ASP A 58 37.33 -17.86 11.32
CA ASP A 58 37.53 -18.88 10.26
C ASP A 58 37.96 -20.24 10.85
N GLU A 59 38.88 -20.23 11.82
CA GLU A 59 39.34 -21.43 12.52
C GLU A 59 38.22 -22.12 13.34
N LEU A 60 37.34 -21.34 13.97
CA LEU A 60 36.29 -21.85 14.87
C LEU A 60 35.13 -22.56 14.14
N THR A 61 35.26 -22.86 12.84
CA THR A 61 34.21 -23.44 12.01
C THR A 61 33.79 -24.85 12.45
N GLY A 62 32.76 -24.91 13.31
CA GLY A 62 32.22 -26.16 13.88
C GLY A 62 32.15 -26.18 15.40
N GLU A 63 32.77 -25.21 16.07
CA GLU A 63 32.74 -25.05 17.52
C GLU A 63 31.42 -24.41 18.03
N ASN A 64 31.31 -24.23 19.35
CA ASN A 64 30.13 -23.71 20.07
C ASN A 64 29.52 -22.49 19.34
N GLN A 65 28.26 -22.64 18.88
CA GLN A 65 27.54 -21.59 18.13
C GLN A 65 27.52 -20.27 18.89
N GLU A 66 27.39 -20.29 20.22
CA GLU A 66 27.34 -19.08 21.06
C GLU A 66 28.63 -18.26 21.00
N LEU A 67 29.78 -18.93 20.95
CA LEU A 67 31.08 -18.27 20.88
C LEU A 67 31.25 -17.57 19.53
N ARG A 68 30.85 -18.24 18.44
CA ARG A 68 30.88 -17.67 17.08
C ARG A 68 29.94 -16.48 16.96
N THR A 69 28.73 -16.57 17.50
CA THR A 69 27.76 -15.46 17.57
C THR A 69 28.36 -14.27 18.32
N SER A 70 28.96 -14.50 19.49
CA SER A 70 29.58 -13.44 20.29
C SER A 70 30.76 -12.80 19.53
N LEU A 71 31.60 -13.60 18.88
CA LEU A 71 32.73 -13.09 18.09
C LEU A 71 32.27 -12.24 16.91
N MET A 72 31.22 -12.65 16.20
CA MET A 72 30.61 -11.84 15.13
C MET A 72 30.01 -10.53 15.65
N ASN A 73 29.39 -10.52 16.82
CA ASN A 73 28.89 -9.29 17.45
C ASN A 73 30.03 -8.34 17.83
N CYS A 74 31.13 -8.87 18.36
CA CYS A 74 32.34 -8.10 18.63
C CYS A 74 32.92 -7.48 17.35
N LEU A 75 33.05 -8.27 16.27
CA LEU A 75 33.48 -7.77 14.95
C LEU A 75 32.57 -6.66 14.43
N SER A 76 31.25 -6.84 14.46
CA SER A 76 30.27 -5.81 14.09
C SER A 76 30.46 -4.52 14.89
N THR A 77 30.69 -4.63 16.20
CA THR A 77 30.91 -3.48 17.09
C THR A 77 32.18 -2.72 16.71
N ILE A 78 33.28 -3.42 16.41
CA ILE A 78 34.53 -2.79 15.97
C ILE A 78 34.34 -2.08 14.62
N VAL A 79 33.73 -2.77 13.66
CA VAL A 79 33.50 -2.23 12.30
C VAL A 79 32.57 -1.01 12.33
N SER A 80 31.56 -1.00 13.21
CA SER A 80 30.64 0.14 13.35
C SER A 80 31.32 1.46 13.72
N ARG A 81 32.50 1.39 14.35
CA ARG A 81 33.25 2.54 14.87
C ARG A 81 34.41 2.96 13.97
N ALA A 82 34.62 2.27 12.86
CA ALA A 82 35.71 2.52 11.94
C ALA A 82 35.19 2.59 10.49
N TYR A 83 36.08 2.92 9.54
CA TYR A 83 35.80 2.76 8.11
C TYR A 83 36.80 1.77 7.53
N LEU A 84 36.33 0.79 6.76
CA LEU A 84 37.16 -0.15 6.02
C LEU A 84 37.72 0.57 4.78
N ALA A 85 39.05 0.65 4.70
CA ALA A 85 39.80 1.28 3.61
C ALA A 85 40.58 0.28 2.75
N ASP A 86 40.34 -1.03 2.93
CA ASP A 86 40.95 -2.10 2.15
C ASP A 86 39.87 -3.06 1.62
N ALA A 87 39.78 -3.16 0.29
CA ALA A 87 38.85 -4.05 -0.39
C ALA A 87 39.13 -5.53 -0.14
N LYS A 88 40.39 -5.91 0.11
CA LYS A 88 40.72 -7.30 0.48
C LYS A 88 40.19 -7.61 1.87
N GLY A 89 40.42 -6.72 2.83
CA GLY A 89 39.84 -6.80 4.18
C GLY A 89 38.31 -6.96 4.16
N LEU A 90 37.60 -6.15 3.37
CA LEU A 90 36.14 -6.28 3.20
C LEU A 90 35.76 -7.66 2.66
N ARG A 91 36.38 -8.10 1.56
CA ARG A 91 36.12 -9.43 0.96
C ARG A 91 36.36 -10.57 1.96
N SER A 92 37.47 -10.51 2.71
CA SER A 92 37.81 -11.51 3.72
C SER A 92 36.76 -11.58 4.83
N ILE A 93 36.33 -10.43 5.38
CA ILE A 93 35.27 -10.38 6.41
C ILE A 93 33.99 -11.03 5.87
N LEU A 94 33.55 -10.62 4.68
CA LEU A 94 32.32 -11.13 4.08
C LEU A 94 32.38 -12.65 3.84
N VAL A 95 33.49 -13.17 3.31
CA VAL A 95 33.64 -14.61 3.06
C VAL A 95 33.61 -15.40 4.37
N VAL A 96 34.41 -14.99 5.36
CA VAL A 96 34.51 -15.71 6.65
C VAL A 96 33.17 -15.69 7.39
N VAL A 97 32.48 -14.55 7.41
CA VAL A 97 31.15 -14.43 8.03
C VAL A 97 30.12 -15.28 7.29
N MET A 98 30.13 -15.27 5.95
CA MET A 98 29.23 -16.10 5.15
C MET A 98 29.48 -17.59 5.38
N GLN A 99 30.73 -18.03 5.51
CA GLN A 99 31.07 -19.42 5.82
C GLN A 99 30.53 -19.89 7.18
N GLN A 100 30.19 -18.99 8.11
CA GLN A 100 29.57 -19.37 9.38
C GLN A 100 28.13 -19.87 9.23
N ILE A 101 27.43 -19.37 8.20
CA ILE A 101 26.00 -19.63 7.95
C ILE A 101 25.73 -20.42 6.67
N VAL A 102 26.67 -20.40 5.71
CA VAL A 102 26.63 -21.12 4.44
C VAL A 102 27.70 -22.19 4.41
N ASP A 103 27.38 -23.36 3.89
CA ASP A 103 28.38 -24.39 3.58
C ASP A 103 29.11 -24.03 2.28
N PRO A 104 30.45 -23.84 2.30
CA PRO A 104 31.22 -23.50 1.10
C PRO A 104 31.18 -24.57 0.01
N LYS A 105 30.84 -25.83 0.32
CA LYS A 105 30.80 -26.93 -0.67
C LYS A 105 29.48 -26.99 -1.44
N THR A 106 28.36 -26.74 -0.76
CA THR A 106 27.02 -26.85 -1.35
C THR A 106 26.40 -25.50 -1.66
N ALA A 107 27.01 -24.39 -1.22
CA ALA A 107 26.48 -23.02 -1.33
C ALA A 107 25.07 -22.86 -0.72
N THR A 108 24.69 -23.76 0.18
CA THR A 108 23.41 -23.74 0.90
C THR A 108 23.60 -23.35 2.35
N MET A 109 22.54 -22.85 2.98
CA MET A 109 22.57 -22.55 4.41
C MET A 109 22.82 -23.83 5.20
N ARG A 110 23.70 -23.77 6.21
CA ARG A 110 23.99 -24.93 7.06
C ARG A 110 22.74 -25.33 7.86
N PRO A 111 22.48 -26.64 8.05
CA PRO A 111 21.37 -27.09 8.89
C PRO A 111 21.62 -26.75 10.37
N ASP A 112 20.54 -26.72 11.17
CA ASP A 112 20.57 -26.60 12.63
C ASP A 112 21.29 -25.35 13.19
N LEU A 113 21.20 -24.23 12.46
CA LEU A 113 21.66 -22.92 12.95
C LEU A 113 20.56 -22.20 13.73
N SER A 114 20.94 -21.65 14.90
CA SER A 114 20.06 -20.75 15.66
C SER A 114 19.75 -19.46 14.88
N GLU A 115 18.63 -18.80 15.19
CA GLU A 115 18.30 -17.50 14.60
C GLU A 115 19.29 -16.40 15.05
N GLU A 116 19.94 -16.57 16.20
CA GLU A 116 20.92 -15.62 16.75
C GLU A 116 22.22 -15.58 15.94
N ILE A 117 22.75 -16.74 15.53
CA ILE A 117 23.98 -16.76 14.72
C ILE A 117 23.73 -16.18 13.32
N LYS A 118 22.53 -16.43 12.75
CA LYS A 118 22.09 -15.80 11.49
C LYS A 118 21.99 -14.30 11.64
N LEU A 119 21.44 -13.81 12.76
CA LEU A 119 21.35 -12.38 13.04
C LEU A 119 22.73 -11.74 13.12
N ALA A 120 23.63 -12.31 13.92
CA ALA A 120 24.99 -11.79 14.09
C ALA A 120 25.77 -11.75 12.76
N ALA A 121 25.59 -12.77 11.91
CA ALA A 121 26.20 -12.78 10.58
C ALA A 121 25.64 -11.68 9.67
N VAL A 122 24.31 -11.49 9.64
CA VAL A 122 23.68 -10.43 8.83
C VAL A 122 24.06 -9.03 9.35
N GLU A 123 24.11 -8.83 10.67
CA GLU A 123 24.57 -7.58 11.30
C GLU A 123 26.03 -7.28 10.93
N CYS A 124 26.90 -8.30 10.91
CA CYS A 124 28.31 -8.12 10.53
C CYS A 124 28.46 -7.78 9.04
N ILE A 125 27.68 -8.41 8.15
CA ILE A 125 27.67 -8.10 6.71
C ILE A 125 27.15 -6.67 6.49
N PHE A 126 26.06 -6.31 7.16
CA PHE A 126 25.46 -4.97 7.11
C PHE A 126 26.50 -3.92 7.49
N GLU A 127 27.20 -4.11 8.60
CA GLU A 127 28.15 -3.12 9.10
C GLU A 127 29.42 -3.06 8.27
N ALA A 128 29.93 -4.19 7.78
CA ALA A 128 31.08 -4.23 6.88
C ALA A 128 30.85 -3.46 5.59
N LEU A 129 29.69 -3.65 4.94
CA LEU A 129 29.36 -2.92 3.71
C LEU A 129 29.06 -1.44 3.98
N ARG A 130 28.25 -1.13 5.01
CA ARG A 130 27.87 0.25 5.35
C ARG A 130 29.09 1.10 5.75
N ARG A 131 30.04 0.50 6.46
CA ARG A 131 31.24 1.17 6.98
C ARG A 131 32.45 0.98 6.08
N SER A 132 32.26 0.83 4.78
CA SER A 132 33.35 0.87 3.79
C SER A 132 33.44 2.23 3.13
N THR A 133 34.66 2.67 2.77
CA THR A 133 34.85 3.93 2.02
C THR A 133 34.44 3.76 0.55
N SER A 134 34.12 4.86 -0.15
CA SER A 134 33.60 4.77 -1.53
C SER A 134 34.56 4.07 -2.49
N ASP A 135 35.86 4.35 -2.40
CA ASP A 135 36.93 3.69 -3.17
C ASP A 135 36.99 2.17 -2.95
N VAL A 136 36.72 1.72 -1.71
CA VAL A 136 36.63 0.30 -1.38
C VAL A 136 35.38 -0.32 -2.00
N LEU A 137 34.24 0.36 -1.95
CA LEU A 137 33.00 -0.11 -2.56
C LEU A 137 33.10 -0.17 -4.10
N GLU A 138 33.67 0.84 -4.74
CA GLU A 138 33.97 0.83 -6.18
C GLU A 138 34.87 -0.36 -6.58
N THR A 139 35.89 -0.67 -5.77
CA THR A 139 36.75 -1.84 -6.01
C THR A 139 36.01 -3.16 -5.72
N PHE A 140 35.09 -3.15 -4.75
CA PHE A 140 34.32 -4.32 -4.36
C PHE A 140 33.27 -4.68 -5.41
N TYR A 141 32.47 -3.73 -5.92
CA TYR A 141 31.42 -3.96 -6.92
C TYR A 141 31.97 -4.20 -8.34
N SER A 142 32.90 -5.15 -8.46
CA SER A 142 33.44 -5.63 -9.72
C SER A 142 32.90 -7.02 -10.05
N LYS A 143 33.16 -7.50 -11.28
CA LYS A 143 32.73 -8.83 -11.73
C LYS A 143 33.23 -9.96 -10.82
N GLU A 144 34.38 -9.78 -10.18
CA GLU A 144 34.96 -10.78 -9.27
C GLU A 144 34.13 -10.98 -7.99
N ALA A 145 33.48 -9.93 -7.50
CA ALA A 145 32.68 -10.01 -6.28
C ALA A 145 31.23 -10.48 -6.54
N ALA A 146 30.83 -10.64 -7.80
CA ALA A 146 29.47 -11.04 -8.16
C ALA A 146 29.04 -12.35 -7.49
N MET A 147 29.97 -13.30 -7.33
CA MET A 147 29.72 -14.56 -6.62
C MET A 147 29.43 -14.36 -5.13
N ILE A 148 30.24 -13.55 -4.44
CA ILE A 148 30.06 -13.25 -3.01
C ILE A 148 28.76 -12.48 -2.80
N ILE A 149 28.51 -11.46 -3.64
CA ILE A 149 27.27 -10.67 -3.60
C ILE A 149 26.06 -11.57 -3.85
N GLY A 150 26.12 -12.46 -4.84
CA GLY A 150 25.06 -13.43 -5.13
C GLY A 150 24.76 -14.33 -3.94
N GLN A 151 25.80 -14.85 -3.28
CA GLN A 151 25.63 -15.68 -2.08
C GLN A 151 24.97 -14.89 -0.95
N ILE A 152 25.42 -13.66 -0.69
CA ILE A 152 24.82 -12.77 0.31
C ILE A 152 23.34 -12.54 -0.02
N LEU A 153 23.02 -12.16 -1.26
CA LEU A 153 21.65 -11.90 -1.69
C LEU A 153 20.76 -13.13 -1.53
N ILE A 154 21.18 -14.30 -1.99
CA ILE A 154 20.41 -15.55 -1.86
C ILE A 154 20.14 -15.86 -0.38
N THR A 155 21.16 -15.72 0.48
CA THR A 155 21.03 -15.93 1.93
C THR A 155 20.05 -14.95 2.57
N LEU A 156 20.15 -13.65 2.25
CA LEU A 156 19.21 -12.63 2.76
C LEU A 156 17.78 -12.92 2.30
N LEU A 157 17.58 -13.29 1.04
CA LEU A 157 16.25 -13.59 0.50
C LEU A 157 15.63 -14.84 1.15
N ASN A 158 16.42 -15.88 1.38
CA ASN A 158 15.97 -17.07 2.11
C ASN A 158 15.56 -16.72 3.56
N ILE A 159 16.33 -15.85 4.22
CA ILE A 159 16.00 -15.36 5.57
C ILE A 159 14.66 -14.62 5.57
N ILE A 160 14.45 -13.70 4.62
CA ILE A 160 13.21 -12.91 4.52
C ILE A 160 11.99 -13.78 4.19
N GLU A 161 12.17 -14.84 3.39
CA GLU A 161 11.08 -15.69 2.94
C GLU A 161 10.64 -16.69 4.02
N HIS A 162 11.57 -17.24 4.80
CA HIS A 162 11.33 -18.42 5.64
C HIS A 162 11.46 -18.22 7.15
N GLU A 163 12.25 -17.24 7.62
CA GLU A 163 12.50 -17.07 9.06
C GLU A 163 11.33 -16.38 9.76
N LYS A 164 11.11 -16.71 11.05
CA LYS A 164 10.01 -16.16 11.85
C LYS A 164 10.46 -15.03 12.77
N TYR A 165 11.74 -15.03 13.18
CA TYR A 165 12.25 -13.99 14.05
C TYR A 165 12.28 -12.62 13.38
N ARG A 166 11.38 -11.74 13.83
CA ARG A 166 11.14 -10.41 13.22
C ARG A 166 12.40 -9.54 13.16
N LYS A 167 13.24 -9.54 14.20
CA LYS A 167 14.47 -8.73 14.22
C LYS A 167 15.42 -9.18 13.10
N LEU A 168 15.63 -10.49 12.96
CA LEU A 168 16.45 -11.06 11.88
C LEU A 168 15.92 -10.69 10.50
N VAL A 169 14.61 -10.85 10.26
CA VAL A 169 14.01 -10.50 8.97
C VAL A 169 14.13 -9.00 8.67
N GLN A 170 13.90 -8.13 9.64
CA GLN A 170 14.06 -6.68 9.48
C GLN A 170 15.52 -6.30 9.18
N THR A 171 16.47 -6.87 9.91
CA THR A 171 17.90 -6.64 9.68
C THR A 171 18.34 -7.18 8.31
N ALA A 172 17.77 -8.29 7.84
CA ALA A 172 18.02 -8.79 6.49
C ALA A 172 17.50 -7.85 5.40
N VAL A 173 16.32 -7.23 5.56
CA VAL A 173 15.81 -6.21 4.63
C VAL A 173 16.70 -4.96 4.63
N LYS A 174 17.20 -4.51 5.80
CA LYS A 174 18.17 -3.41 5.87
C LYS A 174 19.47 -3.75 5.16
N CYS A 175 20.00 -4.94 5.43
CA CYS A 175 21.21 -5.45 4.78
C CYS A 175 21.02 -5.55 3.25
N LEU A 176 19.85 -5.96 2.79
CA LEU A 176 19.50 -5.93 1.36
C LEU A 176 19.62 -4.52 0.78
N MET A 177 19.09 -3.49 1.45
CA MET A 177 19.24 -2.10 1.00
C MET A 177 20.70 -1.63 1.00
N VAL A 178 21.53 -2.10 1.92
CA VAL A 178 22.98 -1.81 1.93
C VAL A 178 23.67 -2.47 0.74
N VAL A 179 23.37 -3.74 0.44
CA VAL A 179 23.94 -4.47 -0.70
C VAL A 179 23.58 -3.82 -2.03
N PHE A 180 22.41 -3.20 -2.13
CA PHE A 180 21.99 -2.41 -3.31
C PHE A 180 22.41 -0.94 -3.26
N TYR A 181 23.15 -0.49 -2.24
CA TYR A 181 23.57 0.90 -2.06
C TYR A 181 22.40 1.91 -2.08
N VAL A 182 21.31 1.56 -1.39
CA VAL A 182 20.08 2.36 -1.27
C VAL A 182 19.58 2.54 0.18
N HIS A 183 20.44 2.28 1.15
CA HIS A 183 20.21 2.62 2.56
C HIS A 183 20.21 4.14 2.81
N ASP A 184 19.72 4.58 3.98
CA ASP A 184 19.57 6.02 4.26
C ASP A 184 20.89 6.81 4.29
N GLU A 185 22.03 6.14 4.53
CA GLU A 185 23.36 6.74 4.59
C GLU A 185 24.10 6.78 3.23
N SER A 186 23.55 6.17 2.17
CA SER A 186 24.23 6.20 0.84
C SER A 186 24.21 7.58 0.23
N ASP A 187 25.29 7.92 -0.47
CA ASP A 187 25.33 9.12 -1.31
C ASP A 187 24.46 8.93 -2.56
N ALA A 188 23.32 9.62 -2.60
CA ALA A 188 22.42 9.61 -3.74
C ALA A 188 23.01 10.33 -4.98
N MET A 189 24.01 11.19 -4.79
CA MET A 189 24.64 11.97 -5.87
C MET A 189 25.78 11.21 -6.57
N ASP A 190 26.25 10.10 -5.99
CA ASP A 190 27.29 9.26 -6.58
C ASP A 190 26.71 8.37 -7.70
N VAL A 191 26.47 8.98 -8.86
CA VAL A 191 25.90 8.33 -10.04
C VAL A 191 26.79 7.16 -10.53
N VAL A 192 28.11 7.27 -10.37
CA VAL A 192 29.08 6.28 -10.86
C VAL A 192 28.97 5.00 -10.05
N LEU A 193 29.12 5.09 -8.73
CA LEU A 193 29.02 3.93 -7.85
C LEU A 193 27.63 3.30 -7.92
N ARG A 194 26.56 4.11 -7.94
CA ARG A 194 25.18 3.63 -8.09
C ARG A 194 24.98 2.84 -9.39
N SER A 195 25.48 3.35 -10.51
CA SER A 195 25.42 2.64 -11.78
C SER A 195 26.24 1.34 -11.75
N GLN A 196 27.40 1.35 -11.09
CA GLN A 196 28.24 0.16 -10.96
C GLN A 196 27.58 -0.93 -10.11
N VAL A 197 26.94 -0.56 -8.99
CA VAL A 197 26.15 -1.46 -8.16
C VAL A 197 25.01 -2.06 -8.96
N ALA A 198 24.24 -1.25 -9.69
CA ALA A 198 23.15 -1.73 -10.54
C ALA A 198 23.64 -2.72 -11.60
N ASN A 199 24.74 -2.42 -12.28
CA ASN A 199 25.33 -3.29 -13.31
C ASN A 199 25.89 -4.61 -12.75
N THR A 200 26.23 -4.66 -11.46
CA THR A 200 26.73 -5.87 -10.80
C THR A 200 25.59 -6.74 -10.25
N THR A 201 24.46 -6.13 -9.88
CA THR A 201 23.39 -6.78 -9.12
C THR A 201 22.11 -7.05 -9.92
N PHE A 202 21.96 -6.51 -11.14
CA PHE A 202 20.73 -6.61 -11.94
C PHE A 202 20.27 -8.06 -12.19
N ILE A 203 21.18 -9.02 -12.28
CA ILE A 203 20.87 -10.45 -12.51
C ILE A 203 20.00 -11.02 -11.38
N PHE A 204 20.15 -10.52 -10.16
CA PHE A 204 19.40 -10.99 -8.99
C PHE A 204 18.04 -10.29 -8.82
N LEU A 205 17.78 -9.22 -9.59
CA LEU A 205 16.59 -8.40 -9.45
C LEU A 205 15.27 -9.20 -9.46
N PRO A 206 15.04 -10.18 -10.37
CA PRO A 206 13.77 -10.90 -10.43
C PRO A 206 13.37 -11.53 -9.09
N LYS A 207 14.28 -12.29 -8.46
CA LYS A 207 14.00 -12.97 -7.18
C LYS A 207 13.88 -11.96 -6.04
N VAL A 208 14.71 -10.91 -6.03
CA VAL A 208 14.64 -9.84 -5.03
C VAL A 208 13.27 -9.17 -5.02
N LEU A 209 12.77 -8.77 -6.21
CA LEU A 209 11.47 -8.11 -6.32
C LEU A 209 10.34 -9.04 -5.91
N ILE A 210 10.35 -10.32 -6.31
CA ILE A 210 9.32 -11.28 -5.93
C ILE A 210 9.25 -11.44 -4.39
N VAL A 211 10.38 -11.56 -3.71
CA VAL A 211 10.42 -11.75 -2.25
C VAL A 211 9.95 -10.50 -1.52
N LEU A 212 10.41 -9.32 -1.95
CA LEU A 212 9.99 -8.04 -1.35
C LEU A 212 8.51 -7.76 -1.58
N PHE A 213 8.03 -7.97 -2.80
CA PHE A 213 6.63 -7.83 -3.19
C PHE A 213 5.71 -8.78 -2.41
N LYS A 214 6.05 -10.07 -2.34
CA LYS A 214 5.28 -11.02 -1.53
C LYS A 214 5.26 -10.61 -0.06
N THR A 215 6.38 -10.10 0.46
CA THR A 215 6.48 -9.72 1.87
C THR A 215 5.73 -8.43 2.19
N SER A 216 5.66 -7.45 1.27
CA SER A 216 4.85 -6.24 1.45
C SER A 216 3.34 -6.55 1.45
N LEU A 217 2.90 -7.56 0.71
CA LEU A 217 1.50 -7.99 0.63
C LEU A 217 1.10 -9.12 1.59
N LYS A 218 2.00 -9.59 2.48
CA LYS A 218 1.64 -10.59 3.51
C LYS A 218 0.56 -10.03 4.47
N ASP A 219 -0.06 -10.91 5.25
CA ASP A 219 -1.01 -10.51 6.30
C ASP A 219 -0.39 -9.54 7.33
N ASP A 220 -1.24 -8.76 8.00
CA ASP A 220 -0.83 -7.77 9.02
C ASP A 220 -0.09 -8.38 10.23
N LYS A 221 -0.16 -9.70 10.42
CA LYS A 221 0.57 -10.46 11.46
C LYS A 221 2.10 -10.28 11.39
N VAL A 222 2.62 -9.95 10.20
CA VAL A 222 4.05 -9.71 9.94
C VAL A 222 4.53 -8.41 10.61
N GLY A 223 3.62 -7.46 10.83
CA GLY A 223 3.89 -6.17 11.48
C GLY A 223 4.14 -5.04 10.48
N GLU A 224 3.61 -3.86 10.80
CA GLU A 224 3.62 -2.69 9.93
C GLU A 224 5.03 -2.16 9.60
N THR A 225 5.97 -2.31 10.53
CA THR A 225 7.37 -1.91 10.36
C THR A 225 8.07 -2.70 9.27
N LEU A 226 7.83 -4.02 9.21
CA LEU A 226 8.43 -4.86 8.19
C LEU A 226 7.80 -4.60 6.82
N LYS A 227 6.47 -4.46 6.74
CA LYS A 227 5.79 -4.08 5.49
C LYS A 227 6.25 -2.73 4.93
N SER A 228 6.32 -1.70 5.77
CA SER A 228 6.80 -0.37 5.34
C SER A 228 8.25 -0.44 4.84
N MET A 229 9.13 -1.14 5.57
CA MET A 229 10.51 -1.36 5.14
C MET A 229 10.64 -2.13 3.83
N THR A 230 9.80 -3.14 3.58
CA THR A 230 9.86 -3.88 2.31
C THR A 230 9.34 -3.07 1.13
N VAL A 231 8.32 -2.24 1.32
CA VAL A 231 7.85 -1.28 0.31
C VAL A 231 8.93 -0.24 0.00
N GLN A 232 9.58 0.30 1.03
CA GLN A 232 10.70 1.22 0.89
C GLN A 232 11.87 0.58 0.11
N ALA A 233 12.27 -0.65 0.50
CA ALA A 233 13.32 -1.39 -0.20
C ALA A 233 12.93 -1.68 -1.66
N LEU A 234 11.69 -2.10 -1.91
CA LEU A 234 11.17 -2.35 -3.25
C LEU A 234 11.30 -1.10 -4.13
N GLY A 235 10.83 0.05 -3.65
CA GLY A 235 10.89 1.30 -4.38
C GLY A 235 12.31 1.77 -4.68
N ARG A 236 13.20 1.73 -3.70
CA ARG A 236 14.58 2.18 -3.88
C ARG A 236 15.41 1.25 -4.75
N ILE A 237 15.23 -0.06 -4.63
CA ILE A 237 15.92 -1.05 -5.48
C ILE A 237 15.42 -0.96 -6.91
N ILE A 238 14.11 -0.78 -7.15
CA ILE A 238 13.61 -0.49 -8.50
C ILE A 238 14.21 0.83 -9.00
N CYS A 239 14.27 1.86 -8.17
CA CYS A 239 14.82 3.15 -8.55
C CYS A 239 16.27 3.00 -9.07
N ILE A 240 17.20 2.47 -8.28
CA ILE A 240 18.61 2.36 -8.71
C ILE A 240 18.79 1.51 -9.99
N MET A 241 17.91 0.51 -10.21
CA MET A 241 17.96 -0.35 -11.39
C MET A 241 17.49 0.35 -12.67
N PHE A 242 16.52 1.25 -12.54
CA PHE A 242 15.85 1.93 -13.65
C PHE A 242 16.13 3.44 -13.68
N GLU A 243 17.04 3.94 -12.83
CA GLU A 243 17.39 5.35 -12.75
C GLU A 243 18.06 5.82 -14.04
N GLU A 244 17.61 6.97 -14.51
CA GLU A 244 18.05 7.64 -15.72
C GLU A 244 19.41 8.31 -15.48
N THR A 245 20.47 7.50 -15.53
CA THR A 245 21.83 7.90 -15.14
C THR A 245 22.73 8.31 -16.31
N THR A 246 22.30 8.13 -17.55
CA THR A 246 23.11 8.38 -18.75
C THR A 246 22.78 9.71 -19.43
N GLU A 247 23.81 10.39 -19.95
CA GLU A 247 23.68 11.67 -20.67
C GLU A 247 22.73 11.60 -21.87
N GLU A 248 22.60 10.43 -22.51
CA GLU A 248 21.66 10.20 -23.61
C GLU A 248 20.20 10.35 -23.18
N PHE A 249 19.85 9.90 -21.97
CA PHE A 249 18.50 10.06 -21.40
C PHE A 249 18.25 11.47 -20.90
N MET A 250 19.28 12.10 -20.33
CA MET A 250 19.22 13.53 -20.01
C MET A 250 18.92 14.34 -21.28
N LYS A 251 19.52 14.00 -22.43
CA LYS A 251 19.21 14.62 -23.74
C LYS A 251 17.79 14.31 -24.23
N LEU A 252 17.29 13.08 -24.10
CA LEU A 252 15.90 12.71 -24.41
C LEU A 252 14.88 13.48 -23.58
N ARG A 253 15.20 13.80 -22.32
CA ARG A 253 14.39 14.67 -21.44
C ARG A 253 14.28 16.12 -21.92
N TYR A 254 15.13 16.53 -22.87
CA TYR A 254 15.06 17.86 -23.51
C TYR A 254 14.41 17.80 -24.91
N ASP A 255 14.16 16.61 -25.47
CA ASP A 255 13.45 16.42 -26.75
C ASP A 255 11.98 16.07 -26.50
N VAL A 256 11.12 17.10 -26.64
CA VAL A 256 9.67 17.03 -26.44
C VAL A 256 9.00 16.00 -27.37
N GLY A 257 9.45 15.90 -28.62
CA GLY A 257 8.83 15.03 -29.62
C GLY A 257 9.18 13.55 -29.37
N ALA A 258 10.43 13.28 -29.02
CA ALA A 258 10.87 11.93 -28.69
C ALA A 258 10.20 11.40 -27.40
N PHE A 259 10.04 12.25 -26.38
CA PHE A 259 9.37 11.86 -25.13
C PHE A 259 7.88 11.55 -25.34
N ARG A 260 7.17 12.39 -26.10
CA ARG A 260 5.74 12.19 -26.40
C ARG A 260 5.49 10.91 -27.20
N ASN A 261 6.25 10.71 -28.30
CA ASN A 261 6.15 9.48 -29.10
C ASN A 261 6.44 8.21 -28.26
N LEU A 262 7.30 8.30 -27.24
CA LEU A 262 7.60 7.18 -26.33
C LEU A 262 6.46 6.86 -25.35
N LEU A 263 5.72 7.87 -24.87
CA LEU A 263 4.52 7.71 -24.04
C LEU A 263 3.36 7.16 -24.86
N ASP A 264 3.13 7.68 -26.07
CA ASP A 264 2.06 7.23 -26.96
C ASP A 264 2.25 5.76 -27.41
N SER A 265 3.50 5.34 -27.62
CA SER A 265 3.82 3.93 -27.94
C SER A 265 3.52 2.92 -26.79
N SER A 266 3.13 3.39 -25.60
CA SER A 266 2.70 2.51 -24.49
C SER A 266 1.29 1.96 -24.70
N THR A 267 0.48 2.60 -25.55
CA THR A 267 -0.89 2.20 -25.86
C THR A 267 -1.00 1.27 -27.06
N GLU A 268 0.02 1.26 -27.92
CA GLU A 268 0.11 0.28 -28.99
C GLU A 268 0.52 -1.08 -28.41
N ASN A 269 -0.36 -2.06 -28.54
CA ASN A 269 -0.12 -3.47 -28.25
C ASN A 269 1.12 -3.96 -29.02
N SER A 270 2.30 -3.77 -28.44
CA SER A 270 3.54 -4.40 -28.92
C SER A 270 3.55 -5.85 -28.45
N GLU A 271 2.71 -6.68 -29.09
CA GLU A 271 2.76 -8.14 -29.10
C GLU A 271 4.01 -8.65 -29.84
N GLN A 272 5.16 -7.99 -29.67
CA GLN A 272 6.44 -8.60 -29.98
C GLN A 272 6.94 -9.27 -28.70
N THR A 273 6.42 -10.49 -28.52
CA THR A 273 6.86 -11.50 -27.57
C THR A 273 8.27 -11.96 -27.94
N SER A 274 9.27 -11.10 -27.81
CA SER A 274 10.62 -11.60 -27.53
C SER A 274 10.53 -12.20 -26.13
N GLU A 275 10.34 -13.51 -26.04
CA GLU A 275 10.33 -14.29 -24.80
C GLU A 275 11.71 -14.19 -24.12
N PHE A 276 12.01 -13.04 -23.50
CA PHE A 276 13.14 -12.88 -22.61
C PHE A 276 12.86 -13.67 -21.34
N LYS A 277 13.26 -14.92 -21.36
CA LYS A 277 12.79 -16.01 -20.51
C LYS A 277 13.09 -15.82 -18.99
N TYR A 278 13.64 -14.72 -18.49
CA TYR A 278 14.17 -14.60 -17.11
C TYR A 278 13.20 -14.67 -15.92
N PHE A 279 11.89 -14.49 -16.13
CA PHE A 279 10.86 -14.53 -15.06
C PHE A 279 9.86 -15.71 -15.19
N SER A 280 10.21 -16.75 -15.95
CA SER A 280 9.29 -17.89 -16.11
C SER A 280 9.21 -18.73 -14.84
N ASN A 281 8.01 -18.88 -14.27
CA ASN A 281 7.69 -19.77 -13.13
C ASN A 281 7.72 -21.27 -13.47
N LYS A 282 8.15 -21.66 -14.69
CA LYS A 282 8.33 -23.09 -15.01
C LYS A 282 9.63 -23.56 -14.37
N LYS A 283 9.62 -24.77 -13.78
CA LYS A 283 10.84 -25.50 -13.42
C LYS A 283 11.65 -25.70 -14.70
N ALA A 284 12.57 -24.78 -14.98
CA ALA A 284 13.53 -24.89 -16.05
C ALA A 284 14.55 -25.97 -15.68
N SER A 285 15.06 -26.69 -16.68
CA SER A 285 16.17 -27.63 -16.50
C SER A 285 17.40 -26.90 -15.95
N VAL A 286 18.30 -27.61 -15.26
CA VAL A 286 19.57 -27.04 -14.76
C VAL A 286 20.38 -26.44 -15.91
N GLU A 287 20.41 -27.13 -17.06
CA GLU A 287 21.07 -26.68 -18.29
C GLU A 287 20.47 -25.38 -18.85
N GLU A 288 19.13 -25.25 -18.85
CA GLU A 288 18.43 -24.04 -19.34
C GLU A 288 18.58 -22.83 -18.39
N ASN A 289 18.91 -23.08 -17.12
CA ASN A 289 19.25 -22.04 -16.15
C ASN A 289 20.72 -21.62 -16.27
N GLU A 290 21.64 -22.56 -16.51
CA GLU A 290 23.06 -22.28 -16.74
C GLU A 290 23.27 -21.50 -18.05
N GLU A 291 22.60 -21.87 -19.13
CA GLU A 291 22.59 -21.10 -20.39
C GLU A 291 22.02 -19.70 -20.19
N ARG A 292 20.89 -19.56 -19.49
CA ARG A 292 20.31 -18.25 -19.11
C ARG A 292 21.31 -17.40 -18.31
N LEU A 293 21.98 -17.99 -17.33
CA LEU A 293 22.97 -17.30 -16.49
C LEU A 293 24.17 -16.87 -17.33
N HIS A 294 24.63 -17.69 -18.27
CA HIS A 294 25.69 -17.33 -19.20
C HIS A 294 25.29 -16.19 -20.14
N GLU A 295 24.06 -16.21 -20.67
CA GLU A 295 23.50 -15.11 -21.47
C GLU A 295 23.37 -13.83 -20.63
N MET A 296 22.89 -13.90 -19.39
CA MET A 296 22.79 -12.73 -18.50
C MET A 296 24.14 -12.19 -18.04
N GLN A 297 25.16 -13.02 -17.91
CA GLN A 297 26.52 -12.58 -17.58
C GLN A 297 27.25 -11.98 -18.78
N SER A 298 26.84 -12.35 -20.00
CA SER A 298 27.39 -11.82 -21.26
C SER A 298 26.69 -10.55 -21.73
N GLU A 299 25.37 -10.45 -21.55
CA GLU A 299 24.61 -9.22 -21.79
C GLU A 299 24.60 -8.31 -20.55
N LEU A 300 25.21 -7.12 -20.67
CA LEU A 300 25.14 -6.07 -19.64
C LEU A 300 23.67 -5.59 -19.42
N ARG A 301 23.44 -4.78 -18.38
CA ARG A 301 22.18 -4.01 -18.16
C ARG A 301 21.89 -3.12 -19.38
N SER A 302 21.29 -3.70 -20.40
CA SER A 302 21.06 -3.07 -21.71
C SER A 302 19.67 -2.44 -21.79
N LEU A 303 19.44 -1.57 -22.77
CA LEU A 303 18.13 -0.98 -23.04
C LEU A 303 17.05 -2.05 -23.33
N LYS A 304 17.44 -3.15 -23.99
CA LYS A 304 16.55 -4.30 -24.24
C LYS A 304 16.15 -4.97 -22.93
N TRP A 305 17.12 -5.20 -22.03
CA TRP A 305 16.86 -5.75 -20.71
C TRP A 305 15.94 -4.85 -19.88
N ILE A 306 16.17 -3.53 -19.89
CA ILE A 306 15.32 -2.55 -19.20
C ILE A 306 13.87 -2.64 -19.72
N GLY A 307 13.68 -2.59 -21.04
CA GLY A 307 12.35 -2.66 -21.65
C GLY A 307 11.62 -3.98 -21.35
N ALA A 308 12.31 -5.11 -21.46
CA ALA A 308 11.72 -6.43 -21.18
C ALA A 308 11.37 -6.61 -19.69
N THR A 309 12.26 -6.18 -18.79
CA THR A 309 12.07 -6.29 -17.34
C THR A 309 10.96 -5.37 -16.88
N SER A 310 10.93 -4.12 -17.38
CA SER A 310 9.87 -3.14 -17.08
C SER A 310 8.47 -3.69 -17.34
N ARG A 311 8.23 -4.32 -18.50
CA ARG A 311 6.93 -4.94 -18.82
C ARG A 311 6.51 -6.02 -17.80
N ARG A 312 7.49 -6.76 -17.26
CA ARG A 312 7.26 -7.83 -16.26
C ARG A 312 7.04 -7.31 -14.85
N LEU A 313 7.34 -6.04 -14.57
CA LEU A 313 7.03 -5.39 -13.30
C LEU A 313 5.56 -4.96 -13.19
N ARG A 314 4.79 -4.96 -14.29
CA ARG A 314 3.39 -4.52 -14.28
C ARG A 314 2.53 -5.15 -13.17
N PRO A 315 2.56 -6.49 -12.93
CA PRO A 315 1.77 -7.09 -11.85
C PRO A 315 2.13 -6.53 -10.47
N ILE A 316 3.40 -6.20 -10.22
CA ILE A 316 3.85 -5.63 -8.94
C ILE A 316 3.17 -4.28 -8.70
N PHE A 317 3.14 -3.40 -9.70
CA PHE A 317 2.49 -2.09 -9.56
C PHE A 317 0.96 -2.20 -9.43
N VAL A 318 0.34 -3.09 -10.21
CA VAL A 318 -1.11 -3.31 -10.15
C VAL A 318 -1.52 -3.87 -8.78
N GLU A 319 -0.83 -4.90 -8.27
CA GLU A 319 -1.20 -5.55 -7.00
C GLU A 319 -0.80 -4.72 -5.78
N THR A 320 0.28 -3.93 -5.83
CA THR A 320 0.63 -3.01 -4.73
C THR A 320 -0.28 -1.79 -4.62
N SER A 321 -1.11 -1.50 -5.63
CA SER A 321 -2.06 -0.37 -5.60
C SER A 321 -2.99 -0.40 -4.39
N ILE A 322 -3.30 -1.58 -3.84
CA ILE A 322 -4.13 -1.72 -2.63
C ILE A 322 -3.50 -1.05 -1.39
N LEU A 323 -2.18 -0.87 -1.38
CA LEU A 323 -1.47 -0.24 -0.27
C LEU A 323 -1.84 1.24 -0.10
N ARG A 324 -2.38 1.90 -1.14
CA ARG A 324 -2.89 3.28 -1.05
C ARG A 324 -4.04 3.42 -0.06
N ALA A 325 -4.81 2.37 0.18
CA ALA A 325 -5.93 2.35 1.12
C ALA A 325 -5.58 1.73 2.48
N HIS A 326 -4.33 1.30 2.68
CA HIS A 326 -3.94 0.57 3.89
C HIS A 326 -4.24 1.38 5.17
N PRO A 327 -4.76 0.76 6.26
CA PRO A 327 -5.12 1.47 7.49
C PRO A 327 -3.91 2.13 8.18
N SER A 328 -2.76 1.44 8.21
CA SER A 328 -1.51 1.99 8.77
C SER A 328 -0.96 3.15 7.92
N LEU A 329 -0.81 4.31 8.55
CA LEU A 329 -0.17 5.50 7.98
C LEU A 329 1.24 5.20 7.47
N LYS A 330 2.03 4.42 8.23
CA LYS A 330 3.43 4.15 7.90
C LYS A 330 3.59 3.40 6.57
N ILE A 331 2.67 2.48 6.29
CA ILE A 331 2.68 1.73 5.02
C ILE A 331 2.27 2.63 3.86
N ARG A 332 1.23 3.46 4.04
CA ARG A 332 0.82 4.44 3.03
C ARG A 332 1.93 5.44 2.73
N GLU A 333 2.62 5.92 3.76
CA GLU A 333 3.77 6.80 3.62
C GLU A 333 4.86 6.13 2.78
N SER A 334 5.36 4.95 3.17
CA SER A 334 6.38 4.25 2.38
C SER A 334 5.95 3.94 0.94
N TYR A 335 4.67 3.65 0.71
CA TYR A 335 4.14 3.43 -0.63
C TYR A 335 4.11 4.73 -1.46
N ALA A 336 3.66 5.84 -0.86
CA ALA A 336 3.70 7.16 -1.49
C ALA A 336 5.14 7.58 -1.82
N GLU A 337 6.09 7.34 -0.91
CA GLU A 337 7.51 7.60 -1.14
C GLU A 337 8.05 6.80 -2.32
N MET A 338 7.73 5.50 -2.39
CA MET A 338 8.10 4.65 -3.51
C MET A 338 7.54 5.19 -4.84
N CYS A 339 6.24 5.46 -4.90
CA CYS A 339 5.61 5.92 -6.14
C CYS A 339 6.17 7.29 -6.58
N CYS A 340 6.36 8.23 -5.65
CA CYS A 340 6.97 9.53 -5.97
C CYS A 340 8.42 9.37 -6.44
N LEU A 341 9.22 8.54 -5.77
CA LEU A 341 10.62 8.31 -6.14
C LEU A 341 10.73 7.78 -7.58
N LEU A 342 9.93 6.77 -7.92
CA LEU A 342 9.93 6.16 -9.25
C LEU A 342 9.40 7.12 -10.32
N LEU A 343 8.37 7.91 -10.00
CA LEU A 343 7.82 8.91 -10.91
C LEU A 343 8.79 10.08 -11.17
N SER A 344 9.71 10.37 -10.25
CA SER A 344 10.70 11.44 -10.43
C SER A 344 11.95 11.01 -11.20
N HIS A 345 12.37 9.74 -11.06
CA HIS A 345 13.70 9.29 -11.52
C HIS A 345 13.70 8.17 -12.58
N CYS A 346 12.54 7.54 -12.85
CA CYS A 346 12.46 6.33 -13.67
C CYS A 346 11.39 6.38 -14.77
N VAL A 347 10.87 7.56 -15.13
CA VAL A 347 9.72 7.72 -16.03
C VAL A 347 9.94 7.05 -17.39
N HIS A 348 11.11 7.25 -18.01
CA HIS A 348 11.42 6.71 -19.33
C HIS A 348 11.64 5.19 -19.28
N ASN A 349 12.44 4.73 -18.32
CA ASN A 349 12.80 3.31 -18.18
C ASN A 349 11.61 2.46 -17.67
N LEU A 350 10.68 3.06 -16.93
CA LEU A 350 9.42 2.45 -16.48
C LEU A 350 8.19 2.89 -17.28
N ARG A 351 8.36 3.37 -18.53
CA ARG A 351 7.25 3.89 -19.35
C ARG A 351 6.03 2.97 -19.45
N SER A 352 6.20 1.65 -19.51
CA SER A 352 5.07 0.70 -19.57
C SER A 352 4.26 0.61 -18.28
N ASN A 353 4.82 1.10 -17.17
CA ASN A 353 4.18 1.12 -15.85
C ASN A 353 3.86 2.53 -15.37
N PHE A 354 4.15 3.54 -16.19
CA PHE A 354 3.99 4.94 -15.84
C PHE A 354 2.58 5.24 -15.34
N LEU A 355 1.54 4.77 -16.03
CA LEU A 355 0.15 5.00 -15.65
C LEU A 355 -0.21 4.40 -14.28
N HIS A 356 0.29 3.20 -13.94
CA HIS A 356 0.06 2.57 -12.63
C HIS A 356 0.73 3.33 -11.48
N ILE A 357 1.88 3.93 -11.75
CA ILE A 357 2.58 4.79 -10.77
C ILE A 357 1.85 6.13 -10.65
N LEU A 358 1.48 6.72 -11.79
CA LEU A 358 0.78 8.01 -11.86
C LEU A 358 -0.57 7.96 -11.16
N GLU A 359 -1.39 6.93 -11.40
CA GLU A 359 -2.69 6.76 -10.74
C GLU A 359 -2.54 6.70 -9.22
N SER A 360 -1.46 6.08 -8.73
CA SER A 360 -1.19 5.91 -7.31
C SER A 360 -0.78 7.23 -6.66
N VAL A 361 0.11 8.00 -7.29
CA VAL A 361 0.49 9.34 -6.82
C VAL A 361 -0.71 10.29 -6.88
N MET A 362 -1.51 10.22 -7.94
CA MET A 362 -2.72 11.03 -8.10
C MET A 362 -3.75 10.73 -7.01
N ALA A 363 -4.01 9.46 -6.70
CA ALA A 363 -4.89 9.07 -5.60
C ALA A 363 -4.35 9.57 -4.25
N LEU A 364 -3.06 9.32 -3.95
CA LEU A 364 -2.43 9.70 -2.69
C LEU A 364 -2.24 11.21 -2.51
N SER A 365 -2.38 12.01 -3.56
CA SER A 365 -2.45 13.48 -3.47
C SER A 365 -3.63 13.99 -2.64
N GLU A 366 -4.60 13.11 -2.37
CA GLU A 366 -5.79 13.37 -1.57
C GLU A 366 -5.91 12.43 -0.35
N ASP A 367 -4.79 11.87 0.12
CA ASP A 367 -4.74 11.08 1.36
C ASP A 367 -5.22 11.90 2.57
N GLU A 368 -5.71 11.19 3.58
CA GLU A 368 -6.14 11.77 4.85
C GLU A 368 -5.00 12.46 5.61
N ASN A 369 -3.76 12.00 5.42
CA ASN A 369 -2.58 12.61 6.00
C ASN A 369 -2.00 13.69 5.08
N GLU A 370 -1.96 14.93 5.58
CA GLU A 370 -1.50 16.07 4.79
C GLU A 370 -0.03 15.97 4.35
N ALA A 371 0.85 15.31 5.10
CA ALA A 371 2.25 15.15 4.69
C ALA A 371 2.39 14.23 3.46
N ILE A 372 1.61 13.15 3.42
CA ILE A 372 1.53 12.25 2.26
C ILE A 372 0.94 13.01 1.06
N ALA A 373 -0.21 13.66 1.27
CA ALA A 373 -0.91 14.43 0.24
C ALA A 373 0.00 15.51 -0.36
N GLN A 374 0.67 16.31 0.48
CA GLN A 374 1.56 17.37 0.02
C GLN A 374 2.76 16.85 -0.75
N ARG A 375 3.35 15.72 -0.33
CA ARG A 375 4.45 15.09 -1.07
C ARG A 375 4.00 14.68 -2.47
N CYS A 376 2.87 14.00 -2.58
CA CYS A 376 2.32 13.59 -3.88
C CYS A 376 1.97 14.80 -4.75
N ARG A 377 1.30 15.83 -4.21
CA ARG A 377 1.01 17.09 -4.93
C ARG A 377 2.28 17.77 -5.45
N ASN A 378 3.32 17.87 -4.63
CA ASN A 378 4.60 18.46 -5.03
C ASN A 378 5.22 17.68 -6.20
N THR A 379 5.21 16.34 -6.15
CA THR A 379 5.71 15.49 -7.24
C THR A 379 4.90 15.71 -8.53
N LEU A 380 3.58 15.81 -8.45
CA LEU A 380 2.72 16.09 -9.61
C LEU A 380 3.01 17.48 -10.20
N ILE A 381 3.17 18.50 -9.36
CA ILE A 381 3.54 19.86 -9.79
C ILE A 381 4.91 19.85 -10.49
N GLN A 382 5.91 19.18 -9.91
CA GLN A 382 7.23 19.06 -10.53
C GLN A 382 7.15 18.38 -11.90
N LEU A 383 6.32 17.33 -12.02
CA LEU A 383 6.09 16.65 -13.29
C LEU A 383 5.40 17.57 -14.31
N GLN A 384 4.40 18.36 -13.89
CA GLN A 384 3.74 19.33 -14.78
C GLN A 384 4.64 20.51 -15.18
N GLN A 385 5.61 20.89 -14.35
CA GLN A 385 6.56 21.95 -14.66
C GLN A 385 7.59 21.53 -15.72
N GLN A 386 7.84 20.23 -15.89
CA GLN A 386 8.70 19.74 -16.97
C GLN A 386 8.01 19.97 -18.31
N THR A 387 8.66 20.71 -19.21
CA THR A 387 8.14 21.07 -20.55
C THR A 387 7.69 19.85 -21.36
N ASN A 388 8.32 18.70 -21.14
CA ASN A 388 8.02 17.46 -21.82
C ASN A 388 6.74 16.78 -21.29
N SER A 389 6.38 17.05 -20.04
CA SER A 389 5.33 16.36 -19.29
C SER A 389 4.08 17.21 -19.03
N GLN A 390 4.02 18.41 -19.63
CA GLN A 390 2.85 19.28 -19.57
C GLN A 390 1.66 18.63 -20.27
N GLY A 391 0.57 18.43 -19.52
CA GLY A 391 -0.68 17.88 -20.06
C GLY A 391 -0.78 16.35 -20.08
N ILE A 392 0.24 15.61 -19.61
CA ILE A 392 0.21 14.14 -19.55
C ILE A 392 -1.06 13.60 -18.89
N PHE A 393 -1.54 14.27 -17.84
CA PHE A 393 -2.77 13.87 -17.16
C PHE A 393 -3.98 13.95 -18.09
N ASP A 394 -4.14 15.05 -18.82
CA ASP A 394 -5.29 15.28 -19.70
C ASP A 394 -5.24 14.33 -20.91
N GLU A 395 -4.05 13.98 -21.39
CA GLU A 395 -3.83 13.02 -22.48
C GLU A 395 -4.25 11.61 -22.07
N ASN A 396 -3.88 11.18 -20.85
CA ASN A 396 -4.17 9.85 -20.34
C ASN A 396 -5.50 9.74 -19.55
N ALA A 397 -6.20 10.85 -19.35
CA ALA A 397 -7.40 10.91 -18.51
C ALA A 397 -8.53 10.00 -19.00
N GLU A 398 -8.70 9.86 -20.32
CA GLU A 398 -9.75 9.00 -20.90
C GLU A 398 -9.50 7.53 -20.56
N MET A 399 -8.27 7.05 -20.78
CA MET A 399 -7.90 5.67 -20.47
C MET A 399 -8.00 5.36 -18.97
N LEU A 400 -7.55 6.30 -18.12
CA LEU A 400 -7.66 6.17 -16.68
C LEU A 400 -9.12 6.11 -16.22
N LEU A 401 -9.97 7.00 -16.75
CA LEU A 401 -11.40 7.02 -16.43
C LEU A 401 -12.07 5.71 -16.84
N ASP A 402 -11.86 5.26 -18.08
CA ASP A 402 -12.46 4.02 -18.58
C ASP A 402 -12.01 2.80 -17.77
N ALA A 403 -10.72 2.69 -17.44
CA ALA A 403 -10.19 1.58 -16.65
C ALA A 403 -10.85 1.50 -15.26
N HIS A 404 -11.12 2.65 -14.64
CA HIS A 404 -11.73 2.73 -13.31
C HIS A 404 -13.26 2.55 -13.33
N LEU A 405 -13.96 3.18 -14.27
CA LEU A 405 -15.41 2.97 -14.44
C LEU A 405 -15.78 1.51 -14.69
N ASN A 406 -14.96 0.78 -15.48
CA ASN A 406 -15.23 -0.63 -15.78
C ASN A 406 -15.11 -1.55 -14.55
N LYS A 407 -14.28 -1.21 -13.55
CA LYS A 407 -14.10 -2.04 -12.33
C LYS A 407 -14.96 -1.58 -11.16
N TRP A 408 -15.40 -0.33 -11.12
CA TRP A 408 -16.07 0.28 -9.98
C TRP A 408 -17.37 -0.44 -9.53
N PRO A 409 -18.30 -0.84 -10.43
CA PRO A 409 -19.50 -1.58 -10.01
C PRO A 409 -19.18 -2.87 -9.26
N ARG A 410 -18.16 -3.61 -9.73
CA ARG A 410 -17.72 -4.86 -9.10
C ARG A 410 -17.13 -4.61 -7.72
N ILE A 411 -16.35 -3.55 -7.56
CA ILE A 411 -15.76 -3.16 -6.27
C ILE A 411 -16.86 -2.79 -5.26
N LEU A 412 -17.88 -2.05 -5.69
CA LEU A 412 -19.02 -1.72 -4.82
C LEU A 412 -19.75 -3.00 -4.36
N HIS A 413 -20.03 -3.94 -5.26
CA HIS A 413 -20.70 -5.21 -4.92
C HIS A 413 -19.90 -6.13 -4.01
N ARG A 414 -18.57 -6.08 -4.04
CA ARG A 414 -17.72 -6.90 -3.16
C ARG A 414 -17.79 -6.47 -1.70
N CYS A 415 -18.14 -5.21 -1.43
CA CYS A 415 -18.22 -4.66 -0.07
C CYS A 415 -16.90 -4.78 0.72
N GLU A 416 -15.76 -4.77 0.04
CA GLU A 416 -14.44 -4.73 0.68
C GLU A 416 -14.02 -3.27 0.92
N ASP A 417 -14.04 -2.83 2.18
CA ASP A 417 -13.84 -1.42 2.56
C ASP A 417 -12.56 -0.80 1.99
N ASN A 418 -11.45 -1.53 1.97
CA ASN A 418 -10.17 -1.04 1.46
C ASN A 418 -10.17 -0.90 -0.07
N GLU A 419 -10.77 -1.84 -0.81
CA GLU A 419 -10.90 -1.74 -2.27
C GLU A 419 -11.81 -0.56 -2.64
N GLN A 420 -12.92 -0.40 -1.93
CA GLN A 420 -13.85 0.71 -2.12
C GLN A 420 -13.20 2.07 -1.81
N PHE A 421 -12.49 2.18 -0.67
CA PHE A 421 -11.80 3.41 -0.31
C PHE A 421 -10.70 3.75 -1.32
N ALA A 422 -9.90 2.76 -1.74
CA ALA A 422 -8.89 2.92 -2.78
C ALA A 422 -9.49 3.51 -4.06
N GLU A 423 -10.64 2.99 -4.50
CA GLU A 423 -11.30 3.41 -5.73
C GLU A 423 -11.87 4.84 -5.62
N LEU A 424 -12.53 5.17 -4.51
CA LEU A 424 -13.01 6.54 -4.26
C LEU A 424 -11.85 7.54 -4.12
N LEU A 425 -10.74 7.13 -3.49
CA LEU A 425 -9.55 7.96 -3.37
C LEU A 425 -8.95 8.30 -4.74
N PHE A 426 -8.95 7.33 -5.66
CA PHE A 426 -8.60 7.59 -7.04
C PHE A 426 -9.54 8.63 -7.68
N PHE A 427 -10.86 8.46 -7.59
CA PHE A 427 -11.80 9.42 -8.21
C PHE A 427 -11.66 10.83 -7.62
N LYS A 428 -11.47 10.95 -6.31
CA LYS A 428 -11.21 12.24 -5.65
C LYS A 428 -9.93 12.90 -6.21
N GLY A 429 -8.84 12.13 -6.31
CA GLY A 429 -7.59 12.59 -6.91
C GLY A 429 -7.73 12.96 -8.39
N PHE A 430 -8.44 12.15 -9.17
CA PHE A 430 -8.70 12.37 -10.59
C PHE A 430 -9.46 13.68 -10.84
N LEU A 431 -10.58 13.89 -10.12
CA LEU A 431 -11.41 15.08 -10.26
C LEU A 431 -10.68 16.39 -9.89
N LYS A 432 -9.69 16.33 -8.99
CA LYS A 432 -8.90 17.52 -8.59
C LYS A 432 -7.74 17.83 -9.51
N ASN A 433 -7.12 16.81 -10.13
CA ASN A 433 -5.89 16.99 -10.90
C ASN A 433 -6.12 17.16 -12.40
N VAL A 434 -7.21 16.63 -12.96
CA VAL A 434 -7.57 16.81 -14.37
C VAL A 434 -8.23 18.18 -14.58
N LYS A 435 -7.93 18.86 -15.68
CA LYS A 435 -8.52 20.18 -15.96
C LYS A 435 -10.05 20.09 -16.12
N SER A 436 -10.77 21.08 -15.60
CA SER A 436 -12.25 21.12 -15.66
C SER A 436 -12.80 21.00 -17.09
N GLU A 437 -12.13 21.59 -18.08
CA GLU A 437 -12.52 21.49 -19.50
C GLU A 437 -12.44 20.05 -20.02
N LYS A 438 -11.35 19.33 -19.69
CA LYS A 438 -11.18 17.93 -20.10
C LYS A 438 -12.18 17.03 -19.38
N LEU A 439 -12.40 17.24 -18.08
CA LEU A 439 -13.42 16.51 -17.31
C LEU A 439 -14.81 16.68 -17.92
N GLN A 440 -15.18 17.90 -18.33
CA GLN A 440 -16.45 18.16 -18.99
C GLN A 440 -16.57 17.35 -20.30
N LEU A 441 -15.53 17.33 -21.14
CA LEU A 441 -15.54 16.54 -22.38
C LEU A 441 -15.70 15.04 -22.11
N LEU A 442 -15.03 14.51 -21.09
CA LEU A 442 -15.12 13.09 -20.71
C LEU A 442 -16.51 12.71 -20.19
N LEU A 443 -17.14 13.59 -19.40
CA LEU A 443 -18.47 13.37 -18.83
C LEU A 443 -19.62 13.74 -19.78
N LEU A 444 -19.36 14.41 -20.90
CA LEU A 444 -20.35 14.58 -21.97
C LEU A 444 -20.55 13.29 -22.78
N VAL A 445 -19.60 12.34 -22.70
CA VAL A 445 -19.76 11.01 -23.31
C VAL A 445 -20.85 10.26 -22.53
N PRO A 446 -22.00 9.92 -23.13
CA PRO A 446 -23.15 9.39 -22.40
C PRO A 446 -22.84 8.12 -21.60
N LYS A 447 -22.05 7.21 -22.18
CA LYS A 447 -21.59 5.98 -21.52
C LYS A 447 -20.81 6.28 -20.23
N ASN A 448 -19.91 7.26 -20.27
CA ASN A 448 -19.06 7.58 -19.12
C ASN A 448 -19.86 8.27 -18.03
N LEU A 449 -20.75 9.20 -18.40
CA LEU A 449 -21.67 9.86 -17.47
C LEU A 449 -22.58 8.85 -16.77
N GLU A 450 -23.24 8.00 -17.55
CA GLU A 450 -24.17 7.00 -17.04
C GLU A 450 -23.48 6.05 -16.06
N MET A 451 -22.32 5.48 -16.44
CA MET A 451 -21.58 4.59 -15.54
C MET A 451 -21.11 5.31 -14.28
N PHE A 452 -20.58 6.54 -14.42
CA PHE A 452 -20.06 7.32 -13.29
C PHE A 452 -21.18 7.68 -12.30
N VAL A 453 -22.28 8.26 -12.78
CA VAL A 453 -23.40 8.68 -11.93
C VAL A 453 -24.11 7.46 -11.34
N ASN A 454 -24.36 6.39 -12.11
CA ASN A 454 -24.98 5.19 -11.56
C ASN A 454 -24.14 4.53 -10.47
N CYS A 455 -22.80 4.54 -10.57
CA CYS A 455 -21.93 4.06 -9.49
C CYS A 455 -22.02 4.95 -8.24
N LEU A 456 -22.12 6.27 -8.40
CA LEU A 456 -22.34 7.20 -7.28
C LEU A 456 -23.70 6.96 -6.60
N LEU A 457 -24.76 6.82 -7.39
CA LEU A 457 -26.10 6.50 -6.89
C LEU A 457 -26.11 5.14 -6.17
N MET A 458 -25.46 4.14 -6.74
CA MET A 458 -25.29 2.85 -6.10
C MET A 458 -24.51 2.95 -4.78
N ALA A 459 -23.44 3.75 -4.71
CA ALA A 459 -22.70 3.97 -3.47
C ALA A 459 -23.54 4.67 -2.39
N LEU A 460 -24.54 5.47 -2.80
CA LEU A 460 -25.51 6.15 -1.95
C LEU A 460 -26.76 5.32 -1.62
N ASP A 461 -26.92 4.12 -2.19
CA ASP A 461 -28.05 3.22 -1.94
C ASP A 461 -28.16 2.89 -0.45
N LEU A 462 -29.32 3.19 0.13
CA LEU A 462 -29.59 3.03 1.56
C LEU A 462 -30.06 1.60 1.85
N ARG A 463 -29.69 1.05 3.02
CA ARG A 463 -30.20 -0.26 3.45
C ARG A 463 -31.68 -0.16 3.75
N THR A 464 -32.47 -0.87 2.97
CA THR A 464 -33.90 -1.04 3.24
C THR A 464 -34.12 -2.23 4.16
N SER A 465 -35.02 -2.04 5.14
CA SER A 465 -35.44 -3.07 6.08
C SER A 465 -36.94 -3.29 5.99
N ARG A 466 -37.37 -4.55 6.14
CA ARG A 466 -38.80 -4.85 6.30
C ARG A 466 -39.35 -4.38 7.64
N ASP A 467 -38.46 -4.14 8.61
CA ASP A 467 -38.78 -3.69 9.96
C ASP A 467 -38.70 -2.17 10.11
N LEU A 468 -38.65 -1.40 9.01
CA LEU A 468 -38.53 0.06 9.05
C LEU A 468 -39.60 0.72 9.95
N LEU A 469 -40.83 0.21 9.91
CA LEU A 469 -41.94 0.68 10.74
C LEU A 469 -41.74 0.34 12.24
N ASN A 470 -41.06 -0.78 12.53
CA ASN A 470 -40.71 -1.18 13.90
C ASN A 470 -39.55 -0.35 14.45
N GLU A 471 -38.59 0.05 13.60
CA GLU A 471 -37.50 0.97 13.95
C GLU A 471 -38.02 2.37 14.34
N GLU A 472 -39.18 2.79 13.81
CA GLU A 472 -39.83 4.06 14.17
C GLU A 472 -40.32 4.08 15.63
N TYR A 473 -40.74 2.94 16.17
CA TYR A 473 -41.12 2.84 17.59
C TYR A 473 -39.90 2.96 18.50
N SER A 474 -38.77 2.38 18.10
CA SER A 474 -37.49 2.55 18.79
C SER A 474 -37.03 4.01 18.76
N LEU A 475 -37.20 4.73 17.64
CA LEU A 475 -36.88 6.16 17.52
C LEU A 475 -37.62 7.06 18.52
N ARG A 476 -38.83 6.69 18.95
CA ARG A 476 -39.59 7.46 19.95
C ARG A 476 -39.00 7.34 21.35
N GLN A 477 -38.37 6.20 21.67
CA GLN A 477 -37.67 5.99 22.94
C GLN A 477 -36.33 6.74 23.00
N ILE A 478 -35.67 6.95 21.85
CA ILE A 478 -34.36 7.62 21.74
C ILE A 478 -34.46 9.14 22.04
N ARG A 479 -35.63 9.78 21.85
CA ARG A 479 -35.80 11.24 22.00
C ARG A 479 -35.60 11.80 23.42
N THR A 480 -35.48 10.95 24.44
CA THR A 480 -35.34 11.35 25.85
C THR A 480 -33.91 11.28 26.40
N GLY A 481 -32.93 10.83 25.60
CA GLY A 481 -31.53 10.66 26.02
C GLY A 481 -30.60 11.86 25.77
N ASN A 482 -29.38 11.81 26.32
CA ASN A 482 -28.31 12.78 26.07
C ASN A 482 -27.89 12.81 24.58
N SER A 483 -27.49 13.97 24.06
CA SER A 483 -27.25 14.19 22.62
C SER A 483 -26.19 13.27 21.98
N LYS A 484 -25.19 12.81 22.74
CA LYS A 484 -24.15 11.88 22.26
C LYS A 484 -24.66 10.45 22.15
N ASP A 485 -25.45 10.00 23.11
CA ASP A 485 -26.05 8.67 23.11
C ASP A 485 -27.05 8.56 21.95
N LEU A 486 -27.81 9.63 21.72
CA LEU A 486 -28.76 9.76 20.62
C LEU A 486 -28.10 9.64 19.23
N TYR A 487 -26.95 10.28 19.00
CA TYR A 487 -26.22 10.12 17.73
C TYR A 487 -25.74 8.68 17.51
N SER A 488 -25.27 8.04 18.58
CA SER A 488 -24.82 6.66 18.53
C SER A 488 -25.97 5.69 18.20
N GLU A 489 -27.16 5.92 18.74
CA GLU A 489 -28.33 5.08 18.48
C GLU A 489 -28.94 5.35 17.10
N LEU A 490 -28.98 6.61 16.66
CA LEU A 490 -29.39 6.96 15.30
C LEU A 490 -28.49 6.33 14.23
N SER A 491 -27.19 6.20 14.50
CA SER A 491 -26.24 5.56 13.57
C SER A 491 -26.47 4.05 13.39
N LYS A 492 -27.18 3.42 14.32
CA LYS A 492 -27.53 1.98 14.26
C LYS A 492 -28.74 1.69 13.38
N LEU A 493 -29.51 2.71 13.00
CA LEU A 493 -30.71 2.56 12.18
C LEU A 493 -30.34 2.13 10.77
N GLN A 494 -31.06 1.15 10.24
CA GLN A 494 -30.69 0.53 8.96
C GLN A 494 -30.86 1.52 7.80
N TRP A 495 -31.93 2.32 7.81
CA TRP A 495 -32.20 3.32 6.77
C TRP A 495 -31.22 4.51 6.74
N ARG A 496 -30.31 4.61 7.72
CA ARG A 496 -29.20 5.59 7.73
C ARG A 496 -27.86 4.99 7.32
N GLN A 497 -27.82 3.70 7.06
CA GLN A 497 -26.62 2.99 6.65
C GLN A 497 -26.66 2.74 5.15
N PHE A 498 -25.51 2.92 4.50
CA PHE A 498 -25.37 2.57 3.09
C PHE A 498 -25.28 1.06 2.93
N LYS A 499 -25.86 0.56 1.84
CA LYS A 499 -25.89 -0.86 1.52
C LYS A 499 -24.50 -1.40 1.25
N TYR A 500 -23.75 -0.68 0.40
CA TYR A 500 -22.44 -1.10 -0.08
C TYR A 500 -21.28 -0.55 0.75
N LEU A 501 -21.43 0.62 1.38
CA LEU A 501 -20.35 1.26 2.14
C LEU A 501 -20.54 1.04 3.65
N GLY A 502 -19.57 0.38 4.29
CA GLY A 502 -19.60 0.10 5.73
C GLY A 502 -18.81 1.09 6.57
N SER A 503 -17.62 1.48 6.11
CA SER A 503 -16.72 2.32 6.90
C SER A 503 -17.04 3.82 6.80
N LYS A 504 -16.93 4.54 7.94
CA LYS A 504 -17.04 6.01 7.98
C LYS A 504 -16.04 6.67 7.04
N ARG A 505 -14.82 6.13 6.97
CA ARG A 505 -13.73 6.59 6.11
C ARG A 505 -14.13 6.58 4.63
N THR A 506 -14.81 5.54 4.17
CA THR A 506 -15.32 5.42 2.78
C THR A 506 -16.49 6.37 2.51
N VAL A 507 -17.33 6.63 3.50
CA VAL A 507 -18.43 7.60 3.38
C VAL A 507 -17.90 9.04 3.32
N ASP A 508 -16.94 9.39 4.18
CA ASP A 508 -16.36 10.73 4.23
C ASP A 508 -15.73 11.11 2.87
N ILE A 509 -15.04 10.16 2.22
CA ILE A 509 -14.45 10.41 0.89
C ILE A 509 -15.50 10.49 -0.23
N LEU A 510 -16.62 9.76 -0.14
CA LEU A 510 -17.74 9.90 -1.07
C LEU A 510 -18.36 11.30 -0.96
N TYR A 511 -18.50 11.81 0.26
CA TYR A 511 -18.99 13.17 0.50
C TYR A 511 -18.03 14.21 -0.05
N ASP A 512 -16.72 14.02 0.11
CA ASP A 512 -15.72 14.88 -0.52
C ASP A 512 -15.87 14.89 -2.04
N ILE A 513 -16.06 13.74 -2.68
CA ILE A 513 -16.31 13.65 -4.14
C ILE A 513 -17.57 14.44 -4.52
N ALA A 514 -18.68 14.24 -3.82
CA ALA A 514 -19.92 14.99 -4.08
C ALA A 514 -19.71 16.51 -3.93
N THR A 515 -18.92 16.94 -2.95
CA THR A 515 -18.60 18.36 -2.78
C THR A 515 -17.77 18.91 -3.94
N LEU A 516 -16.79 18.14 -4.45
CA LEU A 516 -15.98 18.53 -5.62
C LEU A 516 -16.85 18.67 -6.86
N LEU A 517 -17.72 17.70 -7.12
CA LEU A 517 -18.68 17.74 -8.24
C LEU A 517 -19.62 18.96 -8.12
N GLY A 518 -20.00 19.32 -6.91
CA GLY A 518 -20.79 20.53 -6.63
C GLY A 518 -20.03 21.82 -6.91
N THR A 519 -18.72 21.88 -6.65
CA THR A 519 -17.95 23.13 -6.78
C THR A 519 -17.74 23.59 -8.22
N GLU A 520 -17.52 22.68 -9.17
CA GLU A 520 -17.21 23.02 -10.57
C GLU A 520 -18.48 23.23 -11.40
N PRO A 521 -18.76 24.46 -11.90
CA PRO A 521 -20.07 24.80 -12.49
C PRO A 521 -20.48 23.94 -13.69
N THR A 522 -19.54 23.63 -14.58
CA THR A 522 -19.82 22.89 -15.82
C THR A 522 -20.17 21.43 -15.54
N ILE A 523 -19.43 20.79 -14.63
CA ILE A 523 -19.67 19.39 -14.21
C ILE A 523 -20.95 19.29 -13.38
N ASN A 524 -21.14 20.23 -12.44
CA ASN A 524 -22.32 20.28 -11.58
C ASN A 524 -23.61 20.28 -12.42
N ARG A 525 -23.67 21.11 -13.47
CA ARG A 525 -24.85 21.20 -14.32
C ARG A 525 -25.17 19.89 -15.05
N VAL A 526 -24.16 19.22 -15.61
CA VAL A 526 -24.34 17.96 -16.35
C VAL A 526 -24.90 16.87 -15.44
N ILE A 527 -24.34 16.73 -14.23
CA ILE A 527 -24.80 15.74 -13.25
C ILE A 527 -26.20 16.11 -12.74
N PHE A 528 -26.46 17.40 -12.52
CA PHE A 528 -27.77 17.89 -12.10
C PHE A 528 -28.86 17.49 -13.10
N ASP A 529 -28.65 17.78 -14.39
CA ASP A 529 -29.63 17.48 -15.43
C ASP A 529 -29.89 15.96 -15.54
N TYR A 530 -28.84 15.13 -15.41
CA TYR A 530 -28.99 13.66 -15.39
C TYR A 530 -29.81 13.17 -14.17
N CYS A 531 -29.47 13.63 -12.96
CA CYS A 531 -30.22 13.26 -11.75
C CYS A 531 -31.67 13.77 -11.79
N GLN A 532 -31.89 14.96 -12.34
CA GLN A 532 -33.22 15.53 -12.52
C GLN A 532 -34.07 14.69 -13.49
N GLU A 533 -33.48 14.17 -14.55
CA GLU A 533 -34.15 13.21 -15.45
C GLU A 533 -34.53 11.92 -14.71
N GLN A 534 -33.62 11.36 -13.90
CA GLN A 534 -33.90 10.17 -13.08
C GLN A 534 -35.05 10.38 -12.08
N ILE A 535 -35.18 11.58 -11.52
CA ILE A 535 -36.29 11.97 -10.63
C ILE A 535 -37.60 12.08 -11.42
N GLN A 536 -37.58 12.73 -12.59
CA GLN A 536 -38.77 12.89 -13.43
C GLN A 536 -39.30 11.55 -13.96
N GLN A 537 -38.40 10.62 -14.30
CA GLN A 537 -38.75 9.28 -14.76
C GLN A 537 -39.22 8.34 -13.64
N ARG A 538 -39.20 8.78 -12.38
CA ARG A 538 -39.50 7.94 -11.19
C ARG A 538 -38.70 6.64 -11.19
N SER A 539 -37.40 6.76 -11.48
CA SER A 539 -36.47 5.63 -11.44
C SER A 539 -36.36 5.06 -10.02
N ALA A 540 -35.90 3.81 -9.92
CA ALA A 540 -35.62 3.20 -8.62
C ALA A 540 -34.54 3.94 -7.80
N ALA A 541 -33.67 4.71 -8.47
CA ALA A 541 -32.58 5.46 -7.87
C ALA A 541 -32.93 6.92 -7.52
N MET A 542 -34.23 7.27 -7.52
CA MET A 542 -34.70 8.64 -7.29
C MET A 542 -34.25 9.19 -5.92
N ASN A 543 -34.28 8.38 -4.86
CA ASN A 543 -33.91 8.82 -3.51
C ASN A 543 -32.41 9.12 -3.42
N GLU A 544 -31.59 8.27 -4.05
CA GLU A 544 -30.15 8.39 -4.15
C GLU A 544 -29.78 9.63 -4.97
N ALA A 545 -30.55 9.93 -6.04
CA ALA A 545 -30.37 11.13 -6.85
C ALA A 545 -30.65 12.39 -6.03
N VAL A 546 -31.73 12.40 -5.25
CA VAL A 546 -32.04 13.49 -4.31
C VAL A 546 -30.93 13.67 -3.28
N LEU A 547 -30.40 12.57 -2.73
CA LEU A 547 -29.30 12.62 -1.77
C LEU A 547 -28.02 13.19 -2.40
N LEU A 548 -27.65 12.73 -3.61
CA LEU A 548 -26.48 13.21 -4.34
C LEU A 548 -26.56 14.72 -4.63
N LEU A 549 -27.72 15.19 -5.12
CA LEU A 549 -27.94 16.61 -5.39
C LEU A 549 -27.85 17.45 -4.11
N THR A 550 -28.40 16.93 -3.00
CA THR A 550 -28.28 17.58 -1.69
C THR A 550 -26.81 17.76 -1.31
N LEU A 551 -26.01 16.69 -1.40
CA LEU A 551 -24.57 16.74 -1.08
C LEU A 551 -23.79 17.70 -1.97
N MET A 552 -24.11 17.77 -3.27
CA MET A 552 -23.48 18.69 -4.21
C MET A 552 -23.81 20.17 -3.91
N ILE A 553 -24.99 20.45 -3.37
CA ILE A 553 -25.44 21.81 -3.03
C ILE A 553 -24.90 22.24 -1.66
N THR A 554 -24.96 21.38 -0.64
CA THR A 554 -24.67 21.71 0.76
C THR A 554 -23.18 21.68 1.13
N THR A 555 -22.30 22.07 0.20
CA THR A 555 -20.85 21.98 0.43
C THR A 555 -20.39 22.82 1.63
N PRO A 556 -19.39 22.36 2.40
CA PRO A 556 -18.86 23.11 3.55
C PRO A 556 -18.14 24.41 3.14
N VAL A 557 -17.71 24.51 1.88
CA VAL A 557 -17.04 25.70 1.33
C VAL A 557 -18.07 26.78 1.00
N LYS A 558 -18.21 27.74 1.93
CA LYS A 558 -19.17 28.87 1.89
C LYS A 558 -18.97 29.90 0.76
N ILE A 559 -18.19 29.60 -0.27
CA ILE A 559 -18.02 30.49 -1.43
C ILE A 559 -19.22 30.31 -2.35
N ALA A 560 -20.38 30.88 -2.01
CA ALA A 560 -21.57 30.76 -2.85
C ALA A 560 -21.28 31.25 -4.28
N ARG A 561 -21.10 30.31 -5.22
CA ARG A 561 -21.01 30.59 -6.65
C ARG A 561 -22.45 30.73 -7.14
N GLU A 562 -22.73 31.74 -7.96
CA GLU A 562 -24.07 32.05 -8.50
C GLU A 562 -24.74 30.83 -9.15
N SER A 563 -23.97 30.03 -9.88
CA SER A 563 -24.44 28.77 -10.50
C SER A 563 -25.00 27.77 -9.49
N ARG A 564 -24.40 27.65 -8.30
CA ARG A 564 -24.85 26.70 -7.27
C ARG A 564 -26.15 27.15 -6.61
N LEU A 565 -26.32 28.46 -6.40
CA LEU A 565 -27.56 29.01 -5.87
C LEU A 565 -28.72 28.80 -6.84
N MET A 566 -28.47 28.96 -8.14
CA MET A 566 -29.47 28.66 -9.17
C MET A 566 -29.88 27.19 -9.15
N LEU A 567 -28.93 26.26 -9.08
CA LEU A 567 -29.24 24.82 -8.99
C LEU A 567 -29.93 24.46 -7.67
N ALA A 568 -29.56 25.11 -6.57
CA ALA A 568 -30.23 24.94 -5.30
C ALA A 568 -31.70 25.38 -5.36
N GLN A 569 -31.98 26.52 -6.03
CA GLN A 569 -33.35 26.98 -6.25
C GLN A 569 -34.13 25.98 -7.11
N LEU A 570 -33.57 25.52 -8.24
CA LEU A 570 -34.21 24.52 -9.10
C LEU A 570 -34.47 23.20 -8.36
N PHE A 571 -33.55 22.78 -7.50
CA PHE A 571 -33.71 21.58 -6.68
C PHE A 571 -34.78 21.74 -5.60
N LEU A 572 -34.82 22.89 -4.93
CA LEU A 572 -35.88 23.21 -3.96
C LEU A 572 -37.24 23.23 -4.64
N ASP A 573 -37.35 23.86 -5.81
CA ASP A 573 -38.58 23.87 -6.60
C ASP A 573 -39.00 22.45 -7.00
N GLN A 574 -38.05 21.57 -7.34
CA GLN A 574 -38.32 20.16 -7.60
C GLN A 574 -38.82 19.45 -6.34
N LEU A 575 -38.12 19.57 -5.22
CA LEU A 575 -38.46 18.92 -3.94
C LEU A 575 -39.81 19.36 -3.41
N LEU A 576 -40.20 20.61 -3.63
CA LEU A 576 -41.47 21.17 -3.18
C LEU A 576 -42.66 20.80 -4.09
N ARG A 577 -42.44 20.06 -5.19
CA ARG A 577 -43.54 19.57 -6.03
C ARG A 577 -44.43 18.62 -5.24
N GLU A 578 -45.73 18.81 -5.37
CA GLU A 578 -46.76 18.02 -4.69
C GLU A 578 -46.59 16.51 -4.91
N GLU A 579 -46.04 16.10 -6.05
CA GLU A 579 -45.79 14.70 -6.40
C GLU A 579 -44.89 13.95 -5.41
N HIS A 580 -43.98 14.63 -4.72
CA HIS A 580 -43.07 14.02 -3.74
C HIS A 580 -43.69 13.92 -2.34
N TRP A 581 -44.72 14.72 -2.05
CA TRP A 581 -45.38 14.78 -0.75
C TRP A 581 -46.71 14.02 -0.73
N ASN A 582 -47.36 13.91 -1.88
CA ASN A 582 -48.62 13.19 -2.08
C ASN A 582 -48.35 11.78 -2.62
N LEU A 583 -47.51 11.03 -1.92
CA LEU A 583 -47.22 9.63 -2.28
C LEU A 583 -48.48 8.78 -2.12
N SER A 584 -48.81 7.98 -3.14
CA SER A 584 -49.92 7.03 -3.06
C SER A 584 -49.58 5.97 -2.00
N LEU A 585 -50.29 6.00 -0.87
CA LEU A 585 -50.22 4.94 0.15
C LEU A 585 -50.80 3.61 -0.32
N GLN A 586 -51.34 3.55 -1.55
CA GLN A 586 -51.75 2.29 -2.14
C GLN A 586 -50.47 1.54 -2.56
N PRO A 587 -50.22 0.34 -2.03
CA PRO A 587 -49.15 -0.49 -2.54
C PRO A 587 -49.41 -0.71 -4.03
N ASP A 588 -48.37 -0.55 -4.86
CA ASP A 588 -48.42 -1.01 -6.25
C ASP A 588 -49.05 -2.39 -6.28
N ALA A 589 -50.04 -2.58 -7.15
CA ALA A 589 -50.99 -3.69 -7.12
C ALA A 589 -50.39 -5.12 -7.27
N SER A 590 -49.07 -5.27 -7.18
CA SER A 590 -48.31 -6.51 -7.27
C SER A 590 -48.17 -7.26 -5.93
N TRP A 591 -48.39 -6.62 -4.78
CA TRP A 591 -48.45 -7.31 -3.49
C TRP A 591 -49.86 -7.32 -2.93
N ARG A 592 -50.71 -8.19 -3.49
CA ARG A 592 -51.77 -8.78 -2.69
C ARG A 592 -51.10 -9.65 -1.63
N LEU A 593 -50.79 -9.06 -0.48
CA LEU A 593 -50.67 -9.81 0.77
C LEU A 593 -51.90 -10.73 0.80
N LYS A 594 -51.67 -12.04 0.66
CA LYS A 594 -52.71 -13.06 0.91
C LYS A 594 -53.01 -13.01 2.40
N VAL A 595 -53.73 -11.99 2.80
CA VAL A 595 -54.31 -11.87 4.11
C VAL A 595 -55.79 -11.78 3.82
N GLU A 596 -56.46 -12.92 3.98
CA GLU A 596 -57.90 -12.94 4.18
C GLU A 596 -58.19 -12.14 5.46
N LYS A 597 -58.30 -10.82 5.32
CA LYS A 597 -58.95 -9.98 6.31
C LYS A 597 -60.15 -9.34 5.63
N PRO A 598 -61.34 -9.43 6.24
CA PRO A 598 -62.55 -8.87 5.65
C PRO A 598 -62.40 -7.36 5.55
N THR A 599 -62.51 -6.85 4.32
CA THR A 599 -62.56 -5.44 3.95
C THR A 599 -63.85 -4.80 4.43
N ASN A 600 -63.98 -4.58 5.75
CA ASN A 600 -65.10 -3.86 6.35
C ASN A 600 -64.70 -2.53 6.99
N TRP A 601 -63.50 -2.01 6.73
CA TRP A 601 -63.03 -0.74 7.32
C TRP A 601 -63.61 0.53 6.67
N PHE A 602 -64.31 0.40 5.54
CA PHE A 602 -64.86 1.52 4.76
C PHE A 602 -66.39 1.54 4.68
N LYS A 603 -67.11 0.91 5.62
CA LYS A 603 -68.56 1.13 5.73
C LYS A 603 -68.83 2.24 6.74
N ASP A 604 -69.22 3.39 6.22
CA ASP A 604 -69.82 4.49 6.98
C ASP A 604 -71.00 3.97 7.82
N TYR A 605 -70.79 3.90 9.12
CA TYR A 605 -71.86 4.02 10.09
C TYR A 605 -71.38 4.99 11.15
N THR A 606 -71.87 6.22 11.11
CA THR A 606 -71.90 7.14 12.25
C THR A 606 -73.03 6.72 13.18
N PRO A 607 -72.76 6.26 14.43
CA PRO A 607 -73.77 6.23 15.46
C PRO A 607 -73.62 7.50 16.29
N GLY A 608 -74.54 8.44 16.06
CA GLY A 608 -74.76 9.53 17.01
C GLY A 608 -75.45 9.03 18.28
N LEU A 609 -74.99 9.60 19.40
CA LEU A 609 -75.71 9.83 20.66
C LEU A 609 -75.78 8.71 21.72
N TYR A 610 -74.94 8.94 22.75
CA TYR A 610 -75.03 8.57 24.18
C TYR A 610 -75.17 7.08 24.51
N SER A 611 -74.28 6.46 25.29
CA SER A 611 -73.93 6.85 26.67
C SER A 611 -72.72 6.08 27.18
N SER A 612 -72.08 6.65 28.21
CA SER A 612 -71.12 6.04 29.15
C SER A 612 -69.73 5.68 28.61
N ALA A 613 -68.84 6.66 28.81
CA ALA A 613 -67.43 6.51 29.13
C ALA A 613 -67.00 5.16 29.70
N VAL A 614 -65.96 4.58 29.09
CA VAL A 614 -64.83 4.01 29.85
C VAL A 614 -63.55 4.49 29.17
N GLU A 615 -62.88 5.40 29.85
CA GLU A 615 -61.51 5.82 29.57
C GLU A 615 -60.59 4.62 29.90
N ILE A 616 -60.07 3.90 28.91
CA ILE A 616 -59.00 2.91 29.17
C ILE A 616 -57.68 3.66 29.05
N ARG A 617 -57.22 4.18 30.19
CA ARG A 617 -55.80 4.49 30.40
C ARG A 617 -55.06 3.17 30.49
N THR A 618 -54.15 2.91 29.57
CA THR A 618 -53.15 1.85 29.75
C THR A 618 -52.13 2.35 30.76
N GLN A 619 -52.32 1.96 32.02
CA GLN A 619 -51.33 2.10 33.08
C GLN A 619 -50.67 0.74 33.29
N ASP A 620 -49.34 0.75 33.36
CA ASP A 620 -48.49 -0.37 33.75
C ASP A 620 -48.92 -0.99 35.09
N CYS A 621 -48.83 -2.31 35.21
CA CYS A 621 -48.58 -3.01 36.48
C CYS A 621 -48.12 -4.45 36.22
N ASP A 622 -46.88 -4.71 36.63
CA ASP A 622 -46.38 -6.02 37.08
C ASP A 622 -47.24 -6.57 38.23
N SER A 623 -47.30 -7.91 38.34
CA SER A 623 -47.19 -8.74 39.56
C SER A 623 -48.15 -9.94 39.55
N ASP A 624 -47.54 -11.13 39.58
CA ASP A 624 -47.87 -12.32 40.39
C ASP A 624 -49.33 -12.50 40.87
N ASP A 625 -49.95 -13.62 40.44
CA ASP A 625 -50.49 -14.63 41.38
C ASP A 625 -50.90 -15.91 40.64
N GLU A 626 -50.66 -17.02 41.33
CA GLU A 626 -50.73 -18.42 40.88
C GLU A 626 -52.17 -18.99 40.80
N GLU A 627 -52.23 -20.18 40.18
CA GLU A 627 -53.22 -21.27 40.37
C GLU A 627 -54.58 -21.22 39.63
N LEU A 628 -54.70 -21.96 38.52
CA LEU A 628 -55.28 -23.33 38.53
C LEU A 628 -55.33 -23.97 37.13
N ALA A 629 -55.01 -25.26 37.14
CA ALA A 629 -54.92 -26.25 36.07
C ALA A 629 -56.01 -26.22 34.99
N ASP A 630 -55.61 -26.40 33.72
CA ASP A 630 -56.03 -27.59 32.98
C ASP A 630 -55.08 -27.94 31.83
N VAL A 631 -54.74 -29.22 31.77
CA VAL A 631 -53.80 -29.86 30.86
C VAL A 631 -54.51 -30.17 29.54
N VAL A 632 -54.05 -29.60 28.42
CA VAL A 632 -54.26 -30.20 27.10
C VAL A 632 -52.96 -30.21 26.31
N SER A 633 -52.42 -31.41 26.21
CA SER A 633 -51.32 -31.81 25.35
C SER A 633 -51.75 -31.82 23.87
N SER A 634 -51.12 -31.01 23.03
CA SER A 634 -50.90 -31.38 21.63
C SER A 634 -49.73 -30.60 21.03
N ARG A 635 -48.59 -31.28 20.95
CA ARG A 635 -47.51 -30.92 20.02
C ARG A 635 -48.04 -31.18 18.61
N VAL A 636 -48.19 -30.15 17.80
CA VAL A 636 -48.31 -30.29 16.34
C VAL A 636 -46.96 -29.92 15.75
N ASN A 637 -46.33 -30.92 15.13
CA ASN A 637 -45.05 -30.85 14.47
C ASN A 637 -45.19 -30.31 13.04
N ILE A 638 -44.05 -29.87 12.49
CA ILE A 638 -43.81 -29.48 11.11
C ILE A 638 -44.15 -30.66 10.18
N ALA A 639 -45.41 -30.77 9.76
CA ALA A 639 -45.87 -31.66 8.70
C ALA A 639 -47.20 -31.20 8.06
N ASP A 640 -47.96 -30.32 8.72
CA ASP A 640 -49.25 -29.84 8.19
C ASP A 640 -49.16 -28.52 7.41
N ALA A 641 -47.96 -28.18 6.93
CA ALA A 641 -47.75 -27.12 5.95
C ALA A 641 -47.39 -27.75 4.60
N GLN A 642 -48.41 -28.11 3.82
CA GLN A 642 -48.34 -28.22 2.37
C GLN A 642 -49.23 -27.15 1.74
#